data_AF-A0AAD0SXF0-F1
#
_entry.id   AF-A0AAD0SXF0-F1
#
_cell.length_a   1.000
_cell.length_b   1.000
_cell.length_c   1.000
_cell.angle_alpha   90.00
_cell.angle_beta   90.00
_cell.angle_gamma   90.00
#
_symmetry.space_group_name_H-M   'P 1'
#
loop_
_entity.id
_entity.type
_entity.pdbx_description
1 polymer ?
#
loop_
_entity_poly.entity_id
_entity_poly.type
_entity_poly.pdbx_seq_one_letter_code
_entity_poly.pdbx_strand_id
1 'polypeptide(L)'
;MLKDIVNYKGINVKKELYPIIKYIEDVDKYKDELGRLSSSWDMLALLGQLGDINIDIGKTKENFLNLTSTLLNHLSEQQIKKVTQEMKFKASVAIDVLIRNLFERTADIGFLATDDDIRTFIQTYVSKYNDESLVLRQNMQKRFKEYVSKYSVYFDIVLLDTHGKILVRLNDEIKTEKVDLSFVQKVLNSNEDFVETYKYHDFIPQYKKSLVYSYKVTKTNDSSSQNLGVLALCFRFTDEMNGIFNNLVDTKNKECLTILDENGLVIASSDKDHIDLGVKLPIVLNENYKIISFRGRDYLAKTCKTNGYQGFYGLKWYGHIMIPLDYAFLSDELNTLNVDFNIINSMMDNEQHFSRELKEVFYKSKTIQDNLGRVIWNGNIAQSKLNSVNREFSKSLLNEIGVTGNKANSSLSNLNQTIISSILKDSEFLSSLAIDIMDRNLYERANDCRWWAITSYFREAFDDYNSLPDKKDEISSILHYINGLYTVYTNILVFDKNGKVVAVSNRNYEYLIGKILTQEWVEKSLQLKDTSKYCVSKFEKSALYDNESTYIYSSAIRSFKDEKIITGGIAVVFDSTPQFSAMLDECLPKNVDGVKIDGVFAIFANKDKKIISSTNKNFEVDSYLNIDDKFFTLKNAQQKSQIIEMDNKYYAVAVKCSNGYREYKSRVDDYKNDVLCFVFIHIGDINCNVFLDSSKSKFLTTSKSKYTPTSVELATFYLGKKLLAVSAKNVIESIGIEELQESIDMDKKNHFKGMVLHKDKLVSVLDIRDFVNEEITNEKLTNIILVEYDKNNIEHCIGILVSSLETVSVVEEKSIQHIQNHFLGAGTLVESIVEITDLEVSKVAMVLDIKKIDENLTKRV
;
A
#
# COMPACT_ATOMS: atom_id res chain seq x y z
N MET A 1 7.20 32.43 -12.52
CA MET A 1 7.56 31.08 -12.01
C MET A 1 8.88 30.54 -12.59
N LEU A 2 9.87 31.40 -12.90
CA LEU A 2 11.18 31.00 -13.46
C LEU A 2 12.33 31.00 -12.43
N LYS A 3 12.06 31.16 -11.14
CA LYS A 3 13.10 31.36 -10.10
C LYS A 3 13.56 30.09 -9.35
N ASP A 4 12.94 28.93 -9.60
CA ASP A 4 13.15 27.71 -8.80
C ASP A 4 13.67 26.50 -9.61
N ILE A 5 14.37 26.74 -10.73
CA ILE A 5 14.94 25.68 -11.57
C ILE A 5 16.46 25.76 -11.53
N VAL A 6 17.12 24.61 -11.34
CA VAL A 6 18.57 24.42 -11.33
C VAL A 6 18.94 23.43 -12.43
N ASN A 7 19.96 23.74 -13.22
CA ASN A 7 20.51 22.79 -14.19
C ASN A 7 21.36 21.75 -13.45
N TYR A 8 20.90 20.50 -13.42
CA TYR A 8 21.63 19.36 -12.86
C TYR A 8 22.05 18.44 -14.01
N LYS A 9 23.36 18.44 -14.33
CA LYS A 9 23.97 17.60 -15.38
C LYS A 9 23.24 17.62 -16.73
N GLY A 10 22.73 18.78 -17.16
CA GLY A 10 22.06 18.95 -18.45
C GLY A 10 20.53 18.86 -18.41
N ILE A 11 19.92 18.69 -17.22
CA ILE A 11 18.46 18.60 -17.03
C ILE A 11 18.00 19.73 -16.10
N ASN A 12 16.83 20.30 -16.38
CA ASN A 12 16.22 21.35 -15.58
C ASN A 12 15.43 20.74 -14.41
N VAL A 13 15.96 20.88 -13.20
CA VAL A 13 15.41 20.26 -11.99
C VAL A 13 14.91 21.32 -11.03
N LYS A 14 13.80 21.09 -10.33
CA LYS A 14 13.34 21.99 -9.27
C LYS A 14 14.39 22.11 -8.17
N LYS A 15 14.62 23.32 -7.66
CA LYS A 15 15.68 23.61 -6.67
C LYS A 15 15.57 22.77 -5.39
N GLU A 16 14.35 22.44 -4.97
CA GLU A 16 14.05 21.61 -3.80
C GLU A 16 14.54 20.16 -3.94
N LEU A 17 14.59 19.65 -5.17
CA LEU A 17 15.01 18.28 -5.48
C LEU A 17 16.53 18.14 -5.58
N TYR A 18 17.25 19.24 -5.87
CA TYR A 18 18.69 19.24 -6.13
C TYR A 18 19.54 18.51 -5.05
N PRO A 19 19.27 18.65 -3.73
CA PRO A 19 20.04 17.94 -2.71
C PRO A 19 19.84 16.43 -2.70
N ILE A 20 18.69 15.96 -3.19
CA ILE A 20 18.21 14.57 -3.05
C ILE A 20 18.35 13.79 -4.35
N ILE A 21 18.19 14.45 -5.51
CA ILE A 21 18.05 13.80 -6.81
C ILE A 21 19.21 12.84 -7.15
N LYS A 22 20.43 13.15 -6.68
CA LYS A 22 21.62 12.31 -6.88
C LYS A 22 21.57 10.95 -6.17
N TYR A 23 20.67 10.79 -5.19
CA TYR A 23 20.51 9.56 -4.42
C TYR A 23 19.37 8.67 -4.95
N ILE A 24 18.54 9.19 -5.86
CA ILE A 24 17.42 8.43 -6.43
C ILE A 24 17.96 7.56 -7.56
N GLU A 25 18.15 6.27 -7.28
CA GLU A 25 18.83 5.34 -8.19
C GLU A 25 18.13 5.24 -9.55
N ASP A 26 16.80 5.13 -9.56
CA ASP A 26 16.00 5.07 -10.79
C ASP A 26 16.17 6.34 -11.63
N VAL A 27 16.15 7.52 -10.98
CA VAL A 27 16.35 8.80 -11.66
C VAL A 27 17.75 8.86 -12.26
N ASP A 28 18.79 8.41 -11.55
CA ASP A 28 20.16 8.41 -12.08
C ASP A 28 20.32 7.42 -13.25
N LYS A 29 19.71 6.22 -13.18
CA LYS A 29 19.63 5.25 -14.28
C LYS A 29 18.96 5.85 -15.51
N TYR A 30 17.76 6.41 -15.35
CA TYR A 30 17.04 7.05 -16.46
C TYR A 30 17.81 8.27 -17.00
N LYS A 31 18.44 9.06 -16.13
CA LYS A 31 19.28 10.20 -16.53
C LYS A 31 20.45 9.74 -17.41
N ASP A 32 21.12 8.65 -17.06
CA ASP A 32 22.23 8.10 -17.83
C ASP A 32 21.77 7.52 -19.17
N GLU A 33 20.64 6.81 -19.20
CA GLU A 33 20.02 6.33 -20.44
C GLU A 33 19.65 7.50 -21.36
N LEU A 34 18.99 8.54 -20.83
CA LEU A 34 18.53 9.69 -21.59
C LEU A 34 19.68 10.61 -22.00
N GLY A 35 20.74 10.69 -21.19
CA GLY A 35 21.99 11.38 -21.54
C GLY A 35 22.68 10.71 -22.73
N ARG A 36 22.80 9.37 -22.72
CA ARG A 36 23.30 8.60 -23.87
C ARG A 36 22.43 8.83 -25.10
N LEU A 37 21.11 8.81 -24.92
CA LEU A 37 20.15 9.06 -25.98
C LEU A 37 20.33 10.46 -26.59
N SER A 38 20.49 11.50 -25.76
CA SER A 38 20.76 12.87 -26.22
C SER A 38 22.05 12.96 -27.03
N SER A 39 23.12 12.30 -26.60
CA SER A 39 24.37 12.24 -27.37
C SER A 39 24.19 11.50 -28.69
N SER A 40 23.38 10.43 -28.72
CA SER A 40 23.00 9.77 -29.97
C SER A 40 22.25 10.72 -30.88
N TRP A 41 21.28 11.50 -30.38
CA TRP A 41 20.57 12.51 -31.16
C TRP A 41 21.49 13.59 -31.73
N ASP A 42 22.50 14.04 -30.98
CA ASP A 42 23.50 14.99 -31.46
C ASP A 42 24.32 14.42 -32.62
N MET A 43 24.75 13.17 -32.50
CA MET A 43 25.45 12.47 -33.58
C MET A 43 24.54 12.29 -34.80
N LEU A 44 23.29 11.87 -34.60
CA LEU A 44 22.33 11.66 -35.68
C LEU A 44 21.97 12.97 -36.40
N ALA A 45 21.84 14.09 -35.68
CA ALA A 45 21.59 15.40 -36.28
C ALA A 45 22.77 15.88 -37.15
N LEU A 46 24.01 15.70 -36.68
CA LEU A 46 25.21 16.01 -37.45
C LEU A 46 25.34 15.12 -38.70
N LEU A 47 25.10 13.81 -38.56
CA LEU A 47 25.10 12.89 -39.69
C LEU A 47 23.97 13.19 -40.69
N GLY A 48 22.82 13.68 -40.21
CA GLY A 48 21.71 14.11 -41.07
C GLY A 48 22.08 15.30 -41.94
N GLN A 49 22.77 16.29 -41.38
CA GLN A 49 23.32 17.43 -42.14
C GLN A 49 24.35 16.99 -43.20
N LEU A 50 25.14 15.95 -42.91
CA LEU A 50 26.12 15.39 -43.85
C LEU A 50 25.48 14.49 -44.93
N GLY A 51 24.32 13.89 -44.63
CA GLY A 51 23.63 12.93 -45.49
C GLY A 51 22.59 13.51 -46.46
N ASP A 52 22.56 14.82 -46.65
CA ASP A 52 21.50 15.55 -47.40
C ASP A 52 20.08 15.23 -46.88
N ILE A 53 19.94 14.85 -45.62
CA ILE A 53 18.65 14.63 -44.98
C ILE A 53 18.19 15.99 -44.44
N ASN A 54 17.35 16.68 -45.22
CA ASN A 54 16.83 18.00 -44.88
C ASN A 54 15.69 17.91 -43.84
N ILE A 55 15.96 17.27 -42.70
CA ILE A 55 15.00 17.02 -41.62
C ILE A 55 15.40 17.80 -40.37
N ASP A 56 14.48 18.62 -39.85
CA ASP A 56 14.63 19.30 -38.57
C ASP A 56 14.37 18.33 -37.40
N ILE A 57 15.43 17.61 -37.00
CA ILE A 57 15.41 16.75 -35.81
C ILE A 57 15.56 17.58 -34.51
N GLY A 58 15.96 18.85 -34.62
CA GLY A 58 16.24 19.74 -33.49
C GLY A 58 15.02 19.94 -32.59
N LYS A 59 13.86 20.23 -33.18
CA LYS A 59 12.59 20.37 -32.44
C LYS A 59 12.19 19.10 -31.71
N THR A 60 12.32 17.94 -32.35
CA THR A 60 11.98 16.65 -31.73
C THR A 60 12.92 16.33 -30.56
N LYS A 61 14.21 16.63 -30.73
CA LYS A 61 15.21 16.51 -29.65
C LYS A 61 14.86 17.42 -28.47
N GLU A 62 14.55 18.69 -28.70
CA GLU A 62 14.22 19.65 -27.64
C GLU A 62 12.94 19.24 -26.89
N ASN A 63 11.90 18.83 -27.63
CA ASN A 63 10.67 18.31 -27.04
C ASN A 63 10.93 17.07 -26.17
N PHE A 64 11.81 16.18 -26.62
CA PHE A 64 12.19 14.99 -25.86
C PHE A 64 13.00 15.32 -24.60
N LEU A 65 13.92 16.28 -24.66
CA LEU A 65 14.68 16.76 -23.50
C LEU A 65 13.77 17.46 -22.48
N ASN A 66 12.83 18.29 -22.93
CA ASN A 66 11.85 18.94 -22.07
C ASN A 66 10.91 17.92 -21.41
N LEU A 67 10.46 16.93 -22.17
CA LEU A 67 9.66 15.82 -21.65
C LEU A 67 10.43 15.04 -20.58
N THR A 68 11.68 14.68 -20.88
CA THR A 68 12.60 14.00 -19.95
C THR A 68 12.75 14.78 -18.65
N SER A 69 12.99 16.10 -18.76
CA SER A 69 13.15 16.97 -17.60
C SER A 69 11.89 16.99 -16.73
N THR A 70 10.72 17.10 -17.35
CA THR A 70 9.43 17.09 -16.65
C THR A 70 9.20 15.76 -15.95
N LEU A 71 9.46 14.67 -16.64
CA LEU A 71 9.33 13.31 -16.15
C LEU A 71 10.25 13.00 -14.97
N LEU A 72 11.53 13.36 -15.05
CA LEU A 72 12.49 13.10 -13.97
C LEU A 72 12.16 13.91 -12.71
N ASN A 73 11.67 15.15 -12.86
CA ASN A 73 11.15 15.91 -11.73
C ASN A 73 9.97 15.19 -11.08
N HIS A 74 8.98 14.74 -11.86
CA HIS A 74 7.83 14.01 -11.33
C HIS A 74 8.22 12.69 -10.67
N LEU A 75 9.07 11.89 -11.31
CA LEU A 75 9.56 10.64 -10.73
C LEU A 75 10.26 10.91 -9.39
N SER A 76 11.11 11.96 -9.33
CA SER A 76 11.79 12.36 -8.11
C SER A 76 10.80 12.76 -7.01
N GLU A 77 9.81 13.59 -7.35
CA GLU A 77 8.76 14.02 -6.41
C GLU A 77 7.92 12.84 -5.91
N GLN A 78 7.53 11.92 -6.80
CA GLN A 78 6.76 10.74 -6.44
C GLN A 78 7.57 9.80 -5.55
N GLN A 79 8.84 9.58 -5.87
CA GLN A 79 9.69 8.73 -5.06
C GLN A 79 9.94 9.34 -3.66
N ILE A 80 10.17 10.66 -3.57
CA ILE A 80 10.25 11.36 -2.29
C ILE A 80 8.92 11.25 -1.53
N LYS A 81 7.80 11.48 -2.19
CA LYS A 81 6.47 11.38 -1.58
C LYS A 81 6.22 9.98 -1.04
N LYS A 82 6.54 8.94 -1.81
CA LYS A 82 6.44 7.54 -1.40
C LYS A 82 7.25 7.27 -0.13
N VAL A 83 8.55 7.54 -0.17
CA VAL A 83 9.46 7.29 0.98
C VAL A 83 9.03 8.07 2.21
N THR A 84 8.64 9.33 2.04
CA THR A 84 8.23 10.19 3.16
C THR A 84 6.87 9.79 3.75
N GLN A 85 5.94 9.30 2.93
CA GLN A 85 4.69 8.71 3.40
C GLN A 85 4.93 7.42 4.15
N GLU A 86 5.78 6.53 3.63
CA GLU A 86 6.18 5.29 4.30
C GLU A 86 6.87 5.57 5.64
N MET A 87 7.80 6.52 5.67
CA MET A 87 8.45 6.99 6.90
C MET A 87 7.45 7.53 7.93
N LYS A 88 6.58 8.45 7.50
CA LYS A 88 5.56 9.04 8.38
C LYS A 88 4.67 7.94 8.96
N PHE A 89 4.26 7.00 8.12
CA PHE A 89 3.44 5.87 8.52
C PHE A 89 4.17 4.99 9.54
N LYS A 90 5.37 4.46 9.22
CA LYS A 90 6.15 3.61 10.14
C LYS A 90 6.37 4.28 11.49
N ALA A 91 6.73 5.57 11.49
CA ALA A 91 6.90 6.34 12.72
C ALA A 91 5.59 6.52 13.51
N SER A 92 4.46 6.80 12.85
CA SER A 92 3.14 6.92 13.51
C SER A 92 2.71 5.59 14.11
N VAL A 93 2.82 4.52 13.33
CA VAL A 93 2.46 3.17 13.76
C VAL A 93 3.30 2.73 14.95
N ALA A 94 4.61 2.95 14.91
CA ALA A 94 5.50 2.59 16.00
C ALA A 94 5.07 3.22 17.34
N ILE A 95 4.67 4.51 17.31
CA ILE A 95 4.23 5.19 18.52
C ILE A 95 2.78 4.82 18.90
N ASP A 96 1.87 4.69 17.93
CA ASP A 96 0.47 4.39 18.21
C ASP A 96 0.30 2.96 18.75
N VAL A 97 1.01 1.98 18.19
CA VAL A 97 1.04 0.60 18.69
C VAL A 97 1.61 0.54 20.11
N LEU A 98 2.68 1.29 20.38
CA LEU A 98 3.23 1.40 21.73
C LEU A 98 2.20 2.00 22.70
N ILE A 99 1.58 3.13 22.35
CA ILE A 99 0.62 3.82 23.23
C ILE A 99 -0.61 2.95 23.51
N ARG A 100 -1.10 2.21 22.52
CA ARG A 100 -2.18 1.23 22.71
C ARG A 100 -1.76 0.13 23.70
N ASN A 101 -0.57 -0.44 23.52
CA ASN A 101 -0.06 -1.46 24.45
C ASN A 101 0.09 -0.94 25.88
N LEU A 102 0.48 0.33 26.02
CA LEU A 102 0.64 1.02 27.30
C LEU A 102 -0.69 1.34 27.96
N PHE A 103 -1.73 1.67 27.19
CA PHE A 103 -3.08 1.87 27.69
C PHE A 103 -3.61 0.63 28.41
N GLU A 104 -3.46 -0.57 27.85
CA GLU A 104 -3.93 -1.81 28.50
C GLU A 104 -3.27 -2.01 29.88
N ARG A 105 -2.03 -1.54 30.07
CA ARG A 105 -1.32 -1.63 31.36
C ARG A 105 -1.94 -0.76 32.46
N THR A 106 -2.69 0.28 32.07
CA THR A 106 -3.42 1.14 33.00
C THR A 106 -4.60 0.39 33.63
N ALA A 107 -5.30 -0.42 32.84
CA ALA A 107 -6.35 -1.31 33.33
C ALA A 107 -5.75 -2.43 34.19
N ASP A 108 -4.63 -3.02 33.76
CA ASP A 108 -3.94 -4.09 34.49
C ASP A 108 -3.51 -3.67 35.91
N ILE A 109 -2.88 -2.50 36.05
CA ILE A 109 -2.47 -2.00 37.38
C ILE A 109 -3.68 -1.62 38.23
N GLY A 110 -4.71 -1.04 37.63
CA GLY A 110 -5.95 -0.68 38.32
C GLY A 110 -6.63 -1.92 38.91
N PHE A 111 -6.80 -2.97 38.09
CA PHE A 111 -7.38 -4.23 38.54
C PHE A 111 -6.52 -4.90 39.63
N LEU A 112 -5.22 -5.10 39.37
CA LEU A 112 -4.36 -5.84 40.29
C LEU A 112 -4.21 -5.12 41.64
N ALA A 113 -4.24 -3.79 41.68
CA ALA A 113 -4.21 -3.04 42.94
C ALA A 113 -5.47 -3.19 43.80
N THR A 114 -6.59 -3.63 43.20
CA THR A 114 -7.84 -3.92 43.90
C THR A 114 -8.01 -5.39 44.30
N ASP A 115 -7.01 -6.23 44.02
CA ASP A 115 -7.03 -7.66 44.32
C ASP A 115 -7.08 -7.92 45.84
N ASP A 116 -8.09 -8.68 46.28
CA ASP A 116 -8.32 -8.94 47.70
C ASP A 116 -7.24 -9.84 48.34
N ASP A 117 -6.55 -10.69 47.57
CA ASP A 117 -5.43 -11.47 48.08
C ASP A 117 -4.26 -10.52 48.43
N ILE A 118 -4.02 -9.50 47.60
CA ILE A 118 -3.00 -8.48 47.85
C ILE A 118 -3.37 -7.65 49.09
N ARG A 119 -4.62 -7.22 49.21
CA ARG A 119 -5.10 -6.47 50.40
C ARG A 119 -4.94 -7.28 51.68
N THR A 120 -5.41 -8.52 51.66
CA THR A 120 -5.35 -9.45 52.79
C THR A 120 -3.90 -9.71 53.17
N PHE A 121 -3.02 -9.91 52.19
CA PHE A 121 -1.59 -10.07 52.41
C PHE A 121 -0.98 -8.87 53.14
N ILE A 122 -1.21 -7.63 52.68
CA ILE A 122 -0.64 -6.44 53.34
C ILE A 122 -1.14 -6.30 54.79
N GLN A 123 -2.41 -6.61 55.04
CA GLN A 123 -3.02 -6.48 56.36
C GLN A 123 -2.53 -7.55 57.35
N THR A 124 -2.23 -8.75 56.87
CA THR A 124 -1.79 -9.89 57.71
C THR A 124 -0.27 -10.00 57.81
N TYR A 125 0.48 -9.38 56.90
CA TYR A 125 1.93 -9.44 56.89
C TYR A 125 2.53 -8.65 58.06
N VAL A 126 3.28 -9.36 58.93
CA VAL A 126 3.92 -8.76 60.11
C VAL A 126 5.40 -8.49 59.84
N SER A 127 6.17 -9.53 59.48
CA SER A 127 7.59 -9.35 59.17
C SER A 127 8.17 -10.52 58.37
N LYS A 128 9.29 -10.27 57.67
CA LYS A 128 10.07 -11.30 56.96
C LYS A 128 10.68 -12.39 57.85
N TYR A 129 10.66 -12.21 59.17
CA TYR A 129 11.22 -13.13 60.16
C TYR A 129 10.15 -13.96 60.88
N ASN A 130 8.87 -13.80 60.51
CA ASN A 130 7.77 -14.58 61.03
C ASN A 130 7.42 -15.71 60.05
N ASP A 131 7.31 -16.94 60.55
CA ASP A 131 7.11 -18.13 59.71
C ASP A 131 5.80 -18.10 58.93
N GLU A 132 4.71 -17.60 59.51
CA GLU A 132 3.41 -17.44 58.83
C GLU A 132 3.49 -16.40 57.70
N SER A 133 4.15 -15.27 57.96
CA SER A 133 4.40 -14.22 56.95
C SER A 133 5.27 -14.71 55.80
N LEU A 134 6.16 -15.68 56.04
CA LEU A 134 7.01 -16.29 55.02
C LEU A 134 6.18 -17.17 54.08
N VAL A 135 5.24 -17.96 54.61
CA VAL A 135 4.28 -18.74 53.81
C VAL A 135 3.38 -17.82 52.99
N LEU A 136 2.82 -16.77 53.60
CA LEU A 136 2.00 -15.78 52.91
C LEU A 136 2.76 -15.10 51.76
N ARG A 137 4.04 -14.76 51.97
CA ARG A 137 4.90 -14.19 50.94
C ARG A 137 5.13 -15.16 49.78
N GLN A 138 5.41 -16.43 50.06
CA GLN A 138 5.59 -17.46 49.03
C GLN A 138 4.33 -17.66 48.19
N ASN A 139 3.15 -17.68 48.82
CA ASN A 139 1.87 -17.76 48.12
C ASN A 139 1.65 -16.56 47.20
N MET A 140 1.94 -15.35 47.68
CA MET A 140 1.83 -14.15 46.85
C MET A 140 2.81 -14.13 45.68
N GLN A 141 4.04 -14.58 45.90
CA GLN A 141 5.01 -14.72 44.83
C GLN A 141 4.55 -15.74 43.78
N LYS A 142 3.94 -16.87 44.20
CA LYS A 142 3.34 -17.85 43.27
C LYS A 142 2.24 -17.20 42.43
N ARG A 143 1.37 -16.38 43.04
CA ARG A 143 0.33 -15.61 42.33
C ARG A 143 0.93 -14.64 41.30
N PHE A 144 1.99 -13.91 41.66
CA PHE A 144 2.69 -13.05 40.70
C PHE A 144 3.33 -13.84 39.55
N LYS A 145 3.91 -15.01 39.82
CA LYS A 145 4.44 -15.91 38.77
C LYS A 145 3.33 -16.35 37.81
N GLU A 146 2.18 -16.71 38.35
CA GLU A 146 1.01 -17.11 37.56
C GLU A 146 0.47 -15.96 36.70
N TYR A 147 0.48 -14.72 37.20
CA TYR A 147 0.12 -13.52 36.43
C TYR A 147 1.09 -13.31 35.26
N VAL A 148 2.40 -13.24 35.53
CA VAL A 148 3.42 -12.98 34.51
C VAL A 148 3.52 -14.12 33.48
N SER A 149 3.15 -15.35 33.84
CA SER A 149 3.05 -16.45 32.86
C SER A 149 1.97 -16.25 31.80
N LYS A 150 0.93 -15.46 32.09
CA LYS A 150 -0.15 -15.08 31.16
C LYS A 150 0.11 -13.73 30.49
N TYR A 151 0.69 -12.79 31.25
CA TYR A 151 1.09 -11.48 30.78
C TYR A 151 2.61 -11.40 30.71
N SER A 152 3.19 -12.05 29.70
CA SER A 152 4.64 -12.13 29.49
C SER A 152 5.30 -10.77 29.20
N VAL A 153 4.50 -9.70 29.09
CA VAL A 153 4.91 -8.30 28.96
C VAL A 153 5.57 -7.73 30.22
N TYR A 154 5.38 -8.35 31.39
CA TYR A 154 6.02 -7.94 32.64
C TYR A 154 7.24 -8.79 32.97
N PHE A 155 8.25 -8.20 33.62
CA PHE A 155 9.39 -8.96 34.15
C PHE A 155 9.46 -8.99 35.67
N ASP A 156 8.76 -8.09 36.35
CA ASP A 156 8.69 -8.05 37.79
C ASP A 156 7.39 -7.38 38.26
N ILE A 157 6.98 -7.74 39.47
CA ILE A 157 5.85 -7.14 40.19
C ILE A 157 6.35 -6.88 41.59
N VAL A 158 6.22 -5.66 42.08
CA VAL A 158 6.76 -5.24 43.37
C VAL A 158 5.65 -4.64 44.22
N LEU A 159 5.47 -5.18 45.43
CA LEU A 159 4.52 -4.69 46.40
C LEU A 159 5.25 -4.04 47.58
N LEU A 160 4.86 -2.80 47.90
CA LEU A 160 5.48 -1.97 48.93
C LEU A 160 4.46 -1.56 49.99
N ASP A 161 4.93 -1.36 51.22
CA ASP A 161 4.15 -0.66 52.25
C ASP A 161 4.17 0.86 52.06
N THR A 162 3.40 1.58 52.89
CA THR A 162 3.33 3.05 52.87
C THR A 162 4.64 3.74 53.28
N HIS A 163 5.62 2.99 53.78
CA HIS A 163 6.94 3.48 54.20
C HIS A 163 8.07 3.12 53.21
N GLY A 164 7.72 2.50 52.08
CA GLY A 164 8.64 2.11 51.01
C GLY A 164 9.43 0.83 51.26
N LYS A 165 9.04 0.01 52.23
CA LYS A 165 9.60 -1.33 52.41
C LYS A 165 8.96 -2.29 51.41
N ILE A 166 9.77 -3.11 50.75
CA ILE A 166 9.29 -4.15 49.85
C ILE A 166 8.76 -5.33 50.67
N LEU A 167 7.48 -5.64 50.51
CA LEU A 167 6.79 -6.73 51.21
C LEU A 167 6.98 -8.06 50.46
N VAL A 168 6.74 -8.04 49.15
CA VAL A 168 6.92 -9.18 48.25
C VAL A 168 7.25 -8.67 46.85
N ARG A 169 8.02 -9.46 46.10
CA ARG A 169 8.30 -9.23 44.68
C ARG A 169 8.30 -10.54 43.91
N LEU A 170 8.18 -10.46 42.59
CA LEU A 170 8.30 -11.64 41.73
C LEU A 170 9.74 -12.17 41.71
N ASN A 171 10.71 -11.31 41.37
CA ASN A 171 12.12 -11.69 41.25
C ASN A 171 12.88 -11.57 42.59
N ASP A 172 12.98 -12.68 43.34
CA ASP A 172 13.67 -12.71 44.64
C ASP A 172 15.21 -12.64 44.56
N GLU A 173 15.82 -12.69 43.38
CA GLU A 173 17.29 -12.55 43.26
C GLU A 173 17.77 -11.15 43.65
N ILE A 174 16.90 -10.14 43.51
CA ILE A 174 17.22 -8.74 43.81
C ILE A 174 16.90 -8.45 45.28
N LYS A 175 17.96 -8.22 46.07
CA LYS A 175 17.91 -8.08 47.54
C LYS A 175 17.56 -6.68 48.05
N THR A 176 17.07 -5.78 47.21
CA THR A 176 16.67 -4.43 47.64
C THR A 176 15.51 -4.54 48.63
N GLU A 177 15.65 -3.99 49.84
CA GLU A 177 14.63 -4.08 50.89
C GLU A 177 13.77 -2.82 51.03
N LYS A 178 14.28 -1.68 50.58
CA LYS A 178 13.62 -0.37 50.71
C LYS A 178 13.80 0.47 49.45
N VAL A 179 12.78 1.24 49.14
CA VAL A 179 12.71 2.17 48.01
C VAL A 179 12.70 3.61 48.52
N ASP A 180 13.17 4.54 47.69
CA ASP A 180 13.05 5.97 47.95
C ASP A 180 11.60 6.35 48.29
N LEU A 181 11.43 6.99 49.46
CA LEU A 181 10.12 7.46 49.92
C LEU A 181 9.52 8.48 48.95
N SER A 182 10.32 9.23 48.19
CA SER A 182 9.82 10.22 47.24
C SER A 182 8.94 9.57 46.16
N PHE A 183 9.30 8.36 45.70
CA PHE A 183 8.52 7.59 44.75
C PHE A 183 7.19 7.12 45.35
N VAL A 184 7.24 6.55 46.56
CA VAL A 184 6.05 6.04 47.25
C VAL A 184 5.07 7.18 47.56
N GLN A 185 5.57 8.30 48.10
CA GLN A 185 4.74 9.47 48.39
C GLN A 185 4.11 10.06 47.13
N LYS A 186 4.83 10.07 46.00
CA LYS A 186 4.26 10.50 44.71
C LYS A 186 3.06 9.64 44.31
N VAL A 187 3.14 8.32 44.49
CA VAL A 187 2.02 7.41 44.15
C VAL A 187 0.87 7.57 45.14
N LEU A 188 1.15 7.61 46.44
CA LEU A 188 0.12 7.72 47.49
C LEU A 188 -0.64 9.05 47.45
N ASN A 189 0.03 10.14 47.10
CA ASN A 189 -0.56 11.48 46.99
C ASN A 189 -1.17 11.75 45.61
N SER A 190 -1.10 10.79 44.68
CA SER A 190 -1.70 10.94 43.36
C SER A 190 -3.22 10.85 43.44
N ASN A 191 -3.89 11.76 42.73
CA ASN A 191 -5.34 11.73 42.50
C ASN A 191 -5.71 10.94 41.23
N GLU A 192 -4.72 10.57 40.41
CA GLU A 192 -4.89 9.77 39.20
C GLU A 192 -5.04 8.28 39.54
N ASP A 193 -5.72 7.52 38.67
CA ASP A 193 -5.94 6.07 38.80
C ASP A 193 -4.69 5.22 38.55
N PHE A 194 -3.57 5.84 38.16
CA PHE A 194 -2.25 5.23 38.11
C PHE A 194 -1.17 6.32 38.02
N VAL A 195 0.09 5.92 38.23
CA VAL A 195 1.26 6.75 38.00
C VAL A 195 2.21 6.01 37.06
N GLU A 196 2.36 6.54 35.85
CA GLU A 196 3.31 6.06 34.85
C GLU A 196 4.67 6.75 35.02
N THR A 197 5.76 5.97 35.07
CA THR A 197 7.12 6.52 35.19
C THR A 197 8.13 5.80 34.31
N TYR A 198 8.93 6.55 33.56
CA TYR A 198 10.09 6.05 32.83
C TYR A 198 11.38 6.72 33.32
N LYS A 199 12.01 6.12 34.33
CA LYS A 199 13.22 6.66 34.98
C LYS A 199 14.04 5.56 35.62
N TYR A 200 15.14 5.91 36.26
CA TYR A 200 15.85 4.99 37.16
C TYR A 200 14.97 4.70 38.39
N HIS A 201 14.88 3.42 38.78
CA HIS A 201 14.15 2.97 39.97
C HIS A 201 15.09 2.14 40.84
N ASP A 202 15.29 2.54 42.09
CA ASP A 202 16.27 1.91 43.01
C ASP A 202 15.99 0.42 43.29
N PHE A 203 14.73 -0.02 43.15
CA PHE A 203 14.33 -1.42 43.29
C PHE A 203 14.56 -2.27 42.04
N ILE A 204 15.04 -1.64 40.96
CA ILE A 204 15.40 -2.26 39.68
C ILE A 204 16.79 -1.76 39.23
N PRO A 205 17.84 -1.95 40.05
CA PRO A 205 19.16 -1.33 39.82
C PRO A 205 19.85 -1.80 38.54
N GLN A 206 19.42 -2.95 37.98
CA GLN A 206 19.98 -3.50 36.75
C GLN A 206 19.66 -2.67 35.49
N TYR A 207 18.63 -1.81 35.52
CA TYR A 207 18.28 -0.96 34.39
C TYR A 207 18.54 0.51 34.68
N LYS A 208 19.17 1.22 33.74
CA LYS A 208 19.36 2.68 33.83
C LYS A 208 18.04 3.45 33.81
N LYS A 209 17.06 2.97 33.04
CA LYS A 209 15.68 3.43 33.05
C LYS A 209 14.76 2.23 32.90
N SER A 210 13.64 2.24 33.60
CA SER A 210 12.58 1.23 33.53
C SER A 210 11.23 1.92 33.41
N LEU A 211 10.32 1.30 32.65
CA LEU A 211 8.93 1.73 32.59
C LEU A 211 8.15 0.99 33.67
N VAL A 212 7.58 1.75 34.60
CA VAL A 212 6.85 1.23 35.76
C VAL A 212 5.50 1.93 35.87
N TYR A 213 4.44 1.12 35.90
CA TYR A 213 3.10 1.54 36.28
C TYR A 213 2.90 1.28 37.76
N SER A 214 2.45 2.27 38.50
CA SER A 214 2.25 2.14 39.94
C SER A 214 0.89 2.66 40.36
N TYR A 215 0.28 2.01 41.34
CA TYR A 215 -0.96 2.48 41.92
C TYR A 215 -1.04 2.18 43.42
N LYS A 216 -1.86 2.95 44.12
CA LYS A 216 -2.08 2.80 45.56
C LYS A 216 -3.01 1.63 45.81
N VAL A 217 -2.61 0.73 46.70
CA VAL A 217 -3.48 -0.35 47.19
C VAL A 217 -4.28 0.21 48.36
N THR A 218 -5.59 0.30 48.22
CA THR A 218 -6.50 0.76 49.27
C THR A 218 -7.20 -0.40 49.97
N LYS A 219 -7.66 -0.18 51.21
CA LYS A 219 -8.41 -1.18 51.99
C LYS A 219 -9.72 -1.62 51.32
N THR A 220 -10.40 -0.71 50.63
CA THR A 220 -11.64 -0.93 49.88
C THR A 220 -11.58 -0.12 48.58
N ASN A 221 -12.52 -0.36 47.66
CA ASN A 221 -12.64 0.40 46.40
C ASN A 221 -13.18 1.83 46.61
N ASP A 222 -13.54 2.22 47.84
CA ASP A 222 -14.06 3.56 48.13
C ASP A 222 -12.98 4.63 47.98
N SER A 223 -13.36 5.78 47.43
CA SER A 223 -12.45 6.91 47.16
C SER A 223 -11.81 7.51 48.42
N SER A 224 -12.45 7.35 49.58
CA SER A 224 -11.93 7.78 50.90
C SER A 224 -11.21 6.66 51.67
N SER A 225 -11.00 5.50 51.06
CA SER A 225 -10.41 4.35 51.72
C SER A 225 -8.95 4.60 52.12
N GLN A 226 -8.56 4.06 53.27
CA GLN A 226 -7.17 4.11 53.73
C GLN A 226 -6.23 3.41 52.73
N ASN A 227 -5.08 4.02 52.46
CA ASN A 227 -3.98 3.44 51.70
C ASN A 227 -3.26 2.37 52.54
N LEU A 228 -3.15 1.15 52.00
CA LEU A 228 -2.41 0.03 52.59
C LEU A 228 -0.98 -0.06 52.08
N GLY A 229 -0.74 0.30 50.82
CA GLY A 229 0.57 0.17 50.20
C GLY A 229 0.60 0.68 48.75
N VAL A 230 1.68 0.35 48.04
CA VAL A 230 1.88 0.69 46.63
C VAL A 230 2.21 -0.58 45.86
N LEU A 231 1.51 -0.81 44.76
CA LEU A 231 1.81 -1.87 43.80
C LEU A 231 2.51 -1.28 42.58
N ALA A 232 3.56 -1.93 42.10
CA ALA A 232 4.31 -1.52 40.93
C ALA A 232 4.48 -2.69 39.94
N LEU A 233 4.08 -2.46 38.69
CA LEU A 233 4.25 -3.38 37.55
C LEU A 233 5.42 -2.93 36.67
N CYS A 234 6.41 -3.80 36.50
CA CYS A 234 7.64 -3.50 35.76
C CYS A 234 7.57 -4.07 34.35
N PHE A 235 7.47 -3.18 33.35
CA PHE A 235 7.20 -3.54 31.97
C PHE A 235 8.48 -3.87 31.17
N ARG A 236 8.43 -4.92 30.34
CA ARG A 236 9.51 -5.30 29.40
C ARG A 236 9.56 -4.38 28.19
N PHE A 237 9.81 -3.10 28.45
CA PHE A 237 9.82 -2.06 27.42
C PHE A 237 10.74 -2.41 26.24
N THR A 238 11.97 -2.85 26.51
CA THR A 238 12.94 -3.20 25.46
C THR A 238 12.45 -4.33 24.56
N ASP A 239 11.85 -5.38 25.14
CA ASP A 239 11.38 -6.54 24.37
C ASP A 239 10.20 -6.15 23.48
N GLU A 240 9.29 -5.31 24.00
CA GLU A 240 8.18 -4.79 23.22
C GLU A 240 8.64 -3.92 22.05
N MET A 241 9.62 -3.03 22.29
CA MET A 241 10.18 -2.20 21.23
C MET A 241 10.88 -3.03 20.17
N ASN A 242 11.64 -4.07 20.55
CA ASN A 242 12.24 -4.98 19.57
C ASN A 242 11.17 -5.67 18.71
N GLY A 243 10.04 -6.10 19.31
CA GLY A 243 8.92 -6.70 18.58
C GLY A 243 8.27 -5.74 17.59
N ILE A 244 8.02 -4.49 18.01
CA ILE A 244 7.48 -3.44 17.13
C ILE A 244 8.45 -3.13 15.99
N PHE A 245 9.74 -2.95 16.29
CA PHE A 245 10.75 -2.60 15.29
C PHE A 245 11.00 -3.71 14.28
N ASN A 246 11.08 -4.97 14.71
CA ASN A 246 11.31 -6.11 13.81
C ASN A 246 10.20 -6.28 12.75
N ASN A 247 8.97 -5.83 13.04
CA ASN A 247 7.86 -5.90 12.11
C ASN A 247 7.81 -4.72 11.14
N LEU A 248 8.34 -3.55 11.54
CA LEU A 248 8.24 -2.31 10.76
C LEU A 248 9.50 -1.99 9.96
N VAL A 249 10.68 -2.40 10.43
CA VAL A 249 11.97 -2.01 9.87
C VAL A 249 12.30 -2.87 8.66
N ASP A 250 12.49 -2.22 7.51
CA ASP A 250 13.12 -2.82 6.34
C ASP A 250 14.64 -2.72 6.42
N THR A 251 15.27 -3.86 6.72
CA THR A 251 16.73 -3.99 6.79
C THR A 251 17.46 -3.62 5.50
N LYS A 252 16.81 -3.67 4.32
CA LYS A 252 17.42 -3.28 3.04
C LYS A 252 17.75 -1.80 2.99
N ASN A 253 16.85 -0.95 3.50
CA ASN A 253 16.97 0.50 3.45
C ASN A 253 17.86 1.05 4.58
N LYS A 254 18.36 0.17 5.47
CA LYS A 254 19.13 0.55 6.67
C LYS A 254 18.42 1.63 7.48
N GLU A 255 17.09 1.58 7.50
CA GLU A 255 16.28 2.55 8.22
C GLU A 255 16.39 2.32 9.73
N CYS A 256 16.45 3.41 10.47
CA CYS A 256 16.55 3.41 11.92
C CYS A 256 15.26 3.99 12.49
N LEU A 257 14.48 3.15 13.17
CA LEU A 257 13.28 3.54 13.86
C LEU A 257 13.59 3.72 15.35
N THR A 258 13.13 4.83 15.91
CA THR A 258 13.43 5.24 17.28
C THR A 258 12.18 5.80 17.95
N ILE A 259 12.15 5.72 19.28
CA ILE A 259 11.19 6.48 20.09
C ILE A 259 11.96 7.57 20.82
N LEU A 260 11.45 8.80 20.75
CA LEU A 260 12.02 9.98 21.41
C LEU A 260 11.14 10.40 22.59
N ASP A 261 11.76 10.93 23.64
CA ASP A 261 11.05 11.63 24.70
C ASP A 261 10.68 13.08 24.31
N GLU A 262 10.03 13.80 25.23
CA GLU A 262 9.60 15.19 25.01
C GLU A 262 10.74 16.16 24.66
N ASN A 263 11.98 15.82 25.03
CA ASN A 263 13.19 16.61 24.80
C ASN A 263 13.98 16.17 23.56
N GLY A 264 13.50 15.15 22.85
CA GLY A 264 14.16 14.57 21.68
C GLY A 264 15.27 13.57 22.03
N LEU A 265 15.31 13.04 23.25
CA LEU A 265 16.27 12.00 23.63
C LEU A 265 15.77 10.62 23.21
N VAL A 266 16.64 9.82 22.59
CA VAL A 266 16.34 8.46 22.17
C VAL A 266 16.10 7.57 23.40
N ILE A 267 14.89 7.02 23.54
CA ILE A 267 14.55 6.07 24.61
C ILE A 267 14.50 4.62 24.12
N ALA A 268 14.30 4.41 22.83
CA ALA A 268 14.38 3.12 22.16
C ALA A 268 14.91 3.31 20.73
N SER A 269 15.70 2.34 20.25
CA SER A 269 16.27 2.34 18.89
C SER A 269 16.23 0.92 18.31
N SER A 270 15.90 0.82 17.02
CA SER A 270 16.00 -0.42 16.23
C SER A 270 17.45 -0.79 15.93
N ASP A 271 18.36 0.18 15.88
CA ASP A 271 19.79 -0.01 15.70
C ASP A 271 20.52 0.69 16.84
N LYS A 272 20.84 -0.08 17.88
CA LYS A 272 21.47 0.42 19.11
C LYS A 272 22.96 0.71 18.92
N ASP A 273 23.61 0.03 17.98
CA ASP A 273 25.04 0.22 17.72
C ASP A 273 25.27 1.54 16.97
N HIS A 274 24.34 1.90 16.09
CA HIS A 274 24.39 3.15 15.35
C HIS A 274 23.78 4.33 16.09
N ILE A 275 22.60 4.16 16.71
CA ILE A 275 21.90 5.19 17.49
C ILE A 275 21.76 4.74 18.96
N ASP A 276 22.68 5.22 19.79
CA ASP A 276 22.69 4.96 21.23
C ASP A 276 21.48 5.58 21.96
N LEU A 277 21.07 4.94 23.05
CA LEU A 277 20.06 5.49 23.95
C LEU A 277 20.57 6.77 24.66
N GLY A 278 19.70 7.76 24.80
CA GLY A 278 20.01 9.05 25.41
C GLY A 278 20.66 10.06 24.45
N VAL A 279 20.91 9.70 23.19
CA VAL A 279 21.33 10.64 22.16
C VAL A 279 20.18 11.61 21.85
N LYS A 280 20.50 12.88 21.62
CA LYS A 280 19.52 13.89 21.23
C LYS A 280 19.38 13.95 19.71
N LEU A 281 18.16 13.75 19.23
CA LEU A 281 17.79 13.88 17.81
C LEU A 281 16.80 15.05 17.62
N PRO A 282 16.79 15.69 16.42
CA PRO A 282 15.86 16.76 16.13
C PRO A 282 14.43 16.24 15.94
N ILE A 283 13.46 16.89 16.58
CA ILE A 283 12.03 16.60 16.44
C ILE A 283 11.48 17.30 15.18
N VAL A 284 11.02 16.53 14.20
CA VAL A 284 10.55 16.98 12.88
C VAL A 284 9.05 16.76 12.73
N LEU A 285 8.26 17.63 13.36
CA LEU A 285 6.78 17.51 13.39
C LEU A 285 6.10 18.20 12.21
N ASN A 286 6.48 19.46 11.93
CA ASN A 286 5.74 20.36 11.03
C ASN A 286 6.15 20.25 9.56
N GLU A 287 7.18 19.47 9.25
CA GLU A 287 7.70 19.27 7.88
C GLU A 287 7.39 17.84 7.42
N ASN A 288 7.20 17.61 6.12
CA ASN A 288 7.00 16.25 5.58
C ASN A 288 8.21 15.35 5.85
N TYR A 289 9.41 15.93 5.80
CA TYR A 289 10.68 15.33 6.17
C TYR A 289 11.71 16.45 6.35
N LYS A 290 12.85 16.11 6.97
CA LYS A 290 14.01 17.00 7.06
C LYS A 290 15.29 16.23 6.79
N ILE A 291 16.23 16.83 6.06
CA ILE A 291 17.58 16.28 5.94
C ILE A 291 18.37 16.65 7.19
N ILE A 292 18.90 15.65 7.90
CA ILE A 292 19.70 15.85 9.11
C ILE A 292 21.02 15.10 8.98
N SER A 293 22.10 15.69 9.49
CA SER A 293 23.41 15.03 9.55
C SER A 293 23.61 14.40 10.93
N PHE A 294 23.92 13.11 10.96
CA PHE A 294 24.17 12.37 12.19
C PHE A 294 25.38 11.43 12.01
N ARG A 295 26.35 11.50 12.93
CA ARG A 295 27.58 10.69 12.94
C ARG A 295 28.29 10.62 11.56
N GLY A 296 28.33 11.74 10.85
CA GLY A 296 29.04 11.85 9.56
C GLY A 296 28.28 11.32 8.34
N ARG A 297 26.98 11.03 8.46
CA ARG A 297 26.09 10.70 7.34
C ARG A 297 24.84 11.59 7.34
N ASP A 298 24.25 11.76 6.17
CA ASP A 298 23.00 12.51 6.02
C ASP A 298 21.81 11.55 5.91
N TYR A 299 20.72 11.92 6.58
CA TYR A 299 19.50 11.13 6.71
C TYR A 299 18.29 11.97 6.32
N LEU A 300 17.28 11.32 5.74
CA LEU A 300 15.91 11.80 5.83
C LEU A 300 15.38 11.44 7.22
N ALA A 301 14.79 12.42 7.91
CA ALA A 301 14.18 12.22 9.21
C ALA A 301 12.73 12.71 9.25
N LYS A 302 11.87 11.95 9.94
CA LYS A 302 10.48 12.32 10.21
C LYS A 302 10.08 11.93 11.63
N THR A 303 9.35 12.81 12.31
CA THR A 303 8.77 12.58 13.64
C THR A 303 7.25 12.65 13.59
N CYS A 304 6.60 11.75 14.33
CA CYS A 304 5.16 11.63 14.45
C CYS A 304 4.75 11.64 15.93
N LYS A 305 3.64 12.33 16.23
CA LYS A 305 2.96 12.22 17.53
C LYS A 305 2.01 11.05 17.48
N THR A 306 1.69 10.50 18.65
CA THR A 306 0.57 9.58 18.74
C THR A 306 -0.76 10.30 18.51
N ASN A 307 -1.72 9.60 17.92
CA ASN A 307 -3.12 10.03 17.87
C ASN A 307 -3.84 9.80 19.22
N GLY A 308 -3.19 9.09 20.15
CA GLY A 308 -3.77 8.61 21.38
C GLY A 308 -4.66 7.39 21.15
N TYR A 309 -5.01 6.69 22.22
CA TYR A 309 -5.95 5.57 22.20
C TYR A 309 -6.95 5.75 23.34
N GLN A 310 -8.23 5.87 23.02
CA GLN A 310 -9.31 6.10 24.00
C GLN A 310 -9.05 7.26 24.98
N GLY A 311 -8.42 8.34 24.50
CA GLY A 311 -8.06 9.51 25.30
C GLY A 311 -6.73 9.39 26.06
N PHE A 312 -6.04 8.24 25.98
CA PHE A 312 -4.71 8.03 26.55
C PHE A 312 -3.60 8.42 25.56
N TYR A 313 -2.64 9.23 26.01
CA TYR A 313 -1.53 9.76 25.18
C TYR A 313 -0.12 9.43 25.74
N GLY A 314 -0.03 8.76 26.90
CA GLY A 314 1.24 8.40 27.54
C GLY A 314 2.17 9.60 27.87
N LEU A 315 3.47 9.33 28.00
CA LEU A 315 4.51 10.28 28.45
C LEU A 315 5.01 11.27 27.37
N LYS A 316 4.14 11.73 26.45
CA LYS A 316 4.48 12.64 25.33
C LYS A 316 5.67 12.16 24.49
N TRP A 317 5.72 10.86 24.23
CA TRP A 317 6.73 10.27 23.37
C TRP A 317 6.41 10.43 21.89
N TYR A 318 7.43 10.34 21.06
CA TYR A 318 7.33 10.48 19.63
C TYR A 318 7.94 9.30 18.89
N GLY A 319 7.27 8.84 17.83
CA GLY A 319 7.87 7.94 16.87
C GLY A 319 8.76 8.74 15.92
N HIS A 320 10.00 8.29 15.71
CA HIS A 320 10.96 8.97 14.86
C HIS A 320 11.71 7.98 13.98
N ILE A 321 11.78 8.25 12.69
CA ILE A 321 12.47 7.40 11.73
C ILE A 321 13.55 8.20 11.00
N MET A 322 14.69 7.57 10.78
CA MET A 322 15.80 8.08 9.99
C MET A 322 16.18 7.07 8.91
N ILE A 323 16.26 7.50 7.66
CA ILE A 323 16.75 6.67 6.55
C ILE A 323 17.98 7.35 5.95
N PRO A 324 19.15 6.68 5.86
CA PRO A 324 20.32 7.26 5.22
C PRO A 324 20.00 7.64 3.77
N LEU A 325 20.43 8.82 3.32
CA LEU A 325 20.13 9.29 1.95
C LEU A 325 20.58 8.29 0.87
N ASP A 326 21.72 7.62 1.08
CA ASP A 326 22.26 6.63 0.14
C ASP A 326 21.37 5.38 -0.02
N TYR A 327 20.47 5.12 0.93
CA TYR A 327 19.61 3.92 0.96
C TYR A 327 18.13 4.26 0.84
N ALA A 328 17.75 5.53 0.95
CA ALA A 328 16.36 5.97 0.97
C ALA A 328 15.60 5.71 -0.33
N PHE A 329 16.32 5.60 -1.45
CA PHE A 329 15.74 5.54 -2.78
C PHE A 329 16.31 4.39 -3.62
N LEU A 330 16.70 3.30 -2.97
CA LEU A 330 17.17 2.11 -3.67
C LEU A 330 16.07 1.54 -4.54
N SER A 331 16.46 1.11 -5.74
CA SER A 331 15.56 0.38 -6.62
C SER A 331 15.33 -1.02 -6.06
N ASP A 332 14.06 -1.41 -5.91
CA ASP A 332 13.73 -2.79 -5.62
C ASP A 332 13.98 -3.61 -6.90
N GLU A 333 15.02 -4.44 -6.93
CA GLU A 333 15.34 -5.33 -8.07
C GLU A 333 14.28 -6.42 -8.35
N LEU A 334 13.04 -6.31 -7.86
CA LEU A 334 12.07 -7.41 -7.86
C LEU A 334 10.89 -7.18 -8.81
N ASN A 335 10.95 -7.96 -9.90
CA ASN A 335 9.91 -8.28 -10.88
C ASN A 335 9.37 -7.08 -11.67
N THR A 336 9.86 -6.93 -12.90
CA THR A 336 9.10 -6.31 -13.98
C THR A 336 7.76 -7.03 -14.10
N LEU A 337 6.75 -6.53 -13.40
CA LEU A 337 5.37 -6.94 -13.60
C LEU A 337 5.03 -6.53 -15.04
N ASN A 338 4.79 -7.51 -15.91
CA ASN A 338 4.13 -7.26 -17.19
C ASN A 338 2.67 -6.88 -16.87
N VAL A 339 2.46 -5.60 -16.56
CA VAL A 339 1.14 -5.02 -16.36
C VAL A 339 0.50 -4.83 -17.74
N ASP A 340 -0.74 -5.28 -17.89
CA ASP A 340 -1.52 -5.08 -19.10
C ASP A 340 -1.69 -3.57 -19.38
N PHE A 341 -1.56 -3.18 -20.65
CA PHE A 341 -1.80 -1.82 -21.12
C PHE A 341 -3.19 -1.29 -20.76
N ASN A 342 -4.20 -2.17 -20.68
CA ASN A 342 -5.55 -1.78 -20.28
C ASN A 342 -5.59 -1.24 -18.84
N ILE A 343 -4.82 -1.85 -17.93
CA ILE A 343 -4.71 -1.40 -16.54
C ILE A 343 -4.02 -0.03 -16.50
N ILE A 344 -2.94 0.14 -17.26
CA ILE A 344 -2.23 1.42 -17.36
C ILE A 344 -3.17 2.52 -17.88
N ASN A 345 -3.96 2.24 -18.92
CA ASN A 345 -4.92 3.19 -19.47
C ASN A 345 -5.98 3.59 -18.45
N SER A 346 -6.56 2.62 -17.73
CA SER A 346 -7.57 2.90 -16.68
C SER A 346 -7.01 3.77 -15.55
N MET A 347 -5.72 3.61 -15.24
CA MET A 347 -5.04 4.36 -14.19
C MET A 347 -4.84 5.85 -14.56
N MET A 348 -4.67 6.16 -15.85
CA MET A 348 -4.43 7.54 -16.33
C MET A 348 -5.65 8.47 -16.16
N ASP A 349 -6.84 7.92 -15.95
CA ASP A 349 -8.05 8.68 -15.66
C ASP A 349 -8.29 8.87 -14.16
N ASN A 350 -7.54 8.17 -13.30
CA ASN A 350 -7.65 8.32 -11.86
C ASN A 350 -6.71 9.42 -11.32
N GLU A 351 -7.27 10.62 -11.10
CA GLU A 351 -6.52 11.78 -10.57
C GLU A 351 -5.93 11.55 -9.16
N GLN A 352 -6.36 10.53 -8.39
CA GLN A 352 -5.80 10.24 -7.07
C GLN A 352 -4.38 9.67 -7.14
N HIS A 353 -4.11 8.85 -8.16
CA HIS A 353 -2.82 8.18 -8.35
C HIS A 353 -1.99 8.81 -9.48
N PHE A 354 -2.63 9.52 -10.42
CA PHE A 354 -1.98 10.20 -11.54
C PHE A 354 -2.21 11.71 -11.48
N SER A 355 -1.13 12.49 -11.33
CA SER A 355 -1.27 13.96 -11.41
C SER A 355 -1.59 14.39 -12.84
N ARG A 356 -2.25 15.56 -12.96
CA ARG A 356 -2.55 16.16 -14.28
C ARG A 356 -1.29 16.37 -15.11
N GLU A 357 -0.18 16.74 -14.46
CA GLU A 357 1.09 16.98 -15.15
C GLU A 357 1.68 15.66 -15.69
N LEU A 358 1.56 14.56 -14.94
CA LEU A 358 1.97 13.24 -15.41
C LEU A 358 1.12 12.82 -16.62
N LYS A 359 -0.19 13.05 -16.57
CA LYS A 359 -1.08 12.82 -17.71
C LYS A 359 -0.63 13.60 -18.95
N GLU A 360 -0.29 14.89 -18.80
CA GLU A 360 0.25 15.71 -19.88
C GLU A 360 1.57 15.19 -20.46
N VAL A 361 2.47 14.65 -19.63
CA VAL A 361 3.73 14.02 -20.09
C VAL A 361 3.41 12.89 -21.06
N PHE A 362 2.43 12.03 -20.76
CA PHE A 362 2.02 10.96 -21.66
C PHE A 362 1.41 11.47 -22.97
N TYR A 363 0.53 12.48 -22.91
CA TYR A 363 0.00 13.14 -24.10
C TYR A 363 1.13 13.67 -25.01
N LYS A 364 2.06 14.42 -24.41
CA LYS A 364 3.21 15.01 -25.12
C LYS A 364 4.11 13.93 -25.71
N SER A 365 4.34 12.83 -24.98
CA SER A 365 5.13 11.70 -25.49
C SER A 365 4.52 11.07 -26.74
N LYS A 366 3.21 10.82 -26.73
CA LYS A 366 2.50 10.28 -27.90
C LYS A 366 2.61 11.21 -29.10
N THR A 367 2.40 12.51 -28.90
CA THR A 367 2.57 13.52 -29.96
C THR A 367 4.01 13.55 -30.49
N ILE A 368 5.02 13.44 -29.62
CA ILE A 368 6.44 13.36 -30.04
C ILE A 368 6.68 12.10 -30.87
N GLN A 369 6.09 10.96 -30.48
CA GLN A 369 6.21 9.70 -31.22
C GLN A 369 5.55 9.80 -32.59
N ASP A 370 4.33 10.31 -32.69
CA ASP A 370 3.61 10.49 -33.96
C ASP A 370 4.39 11.46 -34.88
N ASN A 371 4.93 12.54 -34.32
CA ASN A 371 5.80 13.47 -35.04
C ASN A 371 7.09 12.81 -35.53
N LEU A 372 7.74 12.01 -34.69
CA LEU A 372 8.95 11.29 -35.07
C LEU A 372 8.66 10.23 -36.15
N GLY A 373 7.51 9.55 -36.04
CA GLY A 373 6.86 8.72 -37.07
C GLY A 373 6.81 9.41 -38.41
N ARG A 374 6.08 10.54 -38.45
CA ARG A 374 5.95 11.39 -39.63
C ARG A 374 7.30 11.82 -40.21
N VAL A 375 8.22 12.24 -39.35
CA VAL A 375 9.56 12.70 -39.75
C VAL A 375 10.36 11.59 -40.42
N ILE A 376 10.42 10.40 -39.81
CA ILE A 376 11.13 9.25 -40.39
C ILE A 376 10.47 8.82 -41.70
N TRP A 377 9.14 8.81 -41.74
CA TRP A 377 8.37 8.46 -42.92
C TRP A 377 8.64 9.43 -44.08
N ASN A 378 8.49 10.73 -43.84
CA ASN A 378 8.80 11.79 -44.80
C ASN A 378 10.26 11.71 -45.28
N GLY A 379 11.19 11.42 -44.37
CA GLY A 379 12.60 11.17 -44.70
C GLY A 379 12.76 10.02 -45.68
N ASN A 380 12.13 8.88 -45.42
CA ASN A 380 12.17 7.72 -46.31
C ASN A 380 11.53 8.02 -47.68
N ILE A 381 10.43 8.79 -47.72
CA ILE A 381 9.82 9.25 -48.97
C ILE A 381 10.75 10.20 -49.74
N ALA A 382 11.41 11.15 -49.08
CA ALA A 382 12.36 12.04 -49.75
C ALA A 382 13.54 11.25 -50.36
N GLN A 383 14.07 10.26 -49.63
CA GLN A 383 15.14 9.38 -50.12
C GLN A 383 14.67 8.42 -51.23
N SER A 384 13.37 8.12 -51.33
CA SER A 384 12.80 7.33 -52.45
C SER A 384 12.84 8.09 -53.79
N LYS A 385 12.81 9.42 -53.75
CA LYS A 385 12.77 10.29 -54.94
C LYS A 385 14.15 10.67 -55.46
N LEU A 386 15.17 10.67 -54.59
CA LEU A 386 16.53 11.07 -54.92
C LEU A 386 17.37 9.86 -55.33
N ASN A 387 17.89 9.86 -56.56
CA ASN A 387 18.93 8.92 -57.00
C ASN A 387 20.32 9.38 -56.49
N SER A 388 20.50 9.45 -55.16
CA SER A 388 21.74 9.90 -54.54
C SER A 388 22.66 8.71 -54.19
N VAL A 389 23.98 8.95 -54.19
CA VAL A 389 24.99 7.98 -53.74
C VAL A 389 24.90 7.72 -52.22
N ASN A 390 24.30 8.65 -51.47
CA ASN A 390 24.17 8.59 -50.00
C ASN A 390 22.87 7.92 -49.52
N ARG A 391 22.03 7.39 -50.42
CA ARG A 391 20.71 6.87 -50.10
C ARG A 391 20.71 5.75 -49.04
N GLU A 392 21.64 4.80 -49.12
CA GLU A 392 21.75 3.70 -48.14
C GLU A 392 22.15 4.22 -46.76
N PHE A 393 23.09 5.17 -46.72
CA PHE A 393 23.53 5.82 -45.49
C PHE A 393 22.36 6.58 -44.85
N SER A 394 21.62 7.37 -45.62
CA SER A 394 20.49 8.16 -45.14
C SER A 394 19.34 7.29 -44.60
N LYS A 395 19.03 6.17 -45.26
CA LYS A 395 18.05 5.19 -44.75
C LYS A 395 18.51 4.51 -43.47
N SER A 396 19.79 4.15 -43.37
CA SER A 396 20.36 3.58 -42.14
C SER A 396 20.26 4.57 -40.98
N LEU A 397 20.48 5.86 -41.24
CA LEU A 397 20.37 6.91 -40.23
C LEU A 397 18.92 7.06 -39.73
N LEU A 398 17.95 7.09 -40.64
CA LEU A 398 16.51 7.14 -40.30
C LEU A 398 16.07 5.93 -39.48
N ASN A 399 16.65 4.76 -39.76
CA ASN A 399 16.37 3.55 -38.99
C ASN A 399 16.93 3.63 -37.56
N GLU A 400 18.18 4.11 -37.40
CA GLU A 400 18.78 4.34 -36.08
C GLU A 400 18.02 5.41 -35.28
N ILE A 401 17.50 6.44 -35.94
CA ILE A 401 16.58 7.44 -35.35
C ILE A 401 15.32 6.75 -34.81
N GLY A 402 14.71 5.85 -35.58
CA GLY A 402 13.53 5.08 -35.15
C GLY A 402 13.81 4.15 -33.98
N VAL A 403 14.94 3.42 -34.00
CA VAL A 403 15.38 2.56 -32.89
C VAL A 403 15.61 3.38 -31.62
N THR A 404 16.23 4.55 -31.75
CA THR A 404 16.46 5.48 -30.64
C THR A 404 15.13 6.01 -30.08
N GLY A 405 14.16 6.34 -30.94
CA GLY A 405 12.80 6.70 -30.53
C GLY A 405 12.06 5.59 -29.77
N ASN A 406 12.17 4.34 -30.22
CA ASN A 406 11.60 3.17 -29.52
C ASN A 406 12.19 2.99 -28.11
N LYS A 407 13.53 3.11 -27.98
CA LYS A 407 14.22 3.00 -26.67
C LYS A 407 13.73 4.07 -25.69
N ALA A 408 13.63 5.32 -26.16
CA ALA A 408 13.07 6.42 -25.40
C ALA A 408 11.65 6.12 -24.83
N ASN A 409 10.78 5.50 -25.63
CA ASN A 409 9.43 5.15 -25.20
C ASN A 409 9.38 3.97 -24.20
N SER A 410 10.30 3.01 -24.35
CA SER A 410 10.42 1.90 -23.39
C SER A 410 10.77 2.39 -21.98
N SER A 411 11.64 3.41 -21.87
CA SER A 411 11.97 4.04 -20.58
C SER A 411 10.75 4.73 -19.95
N LEU A 412 9.84 5.31 -20.75
CA LEU A 412 8.57 5.89 -20.25
C LEU A 412 7.60 4.81 -19.73
N SER A 413 7.54 3.66 -20.41
CA SER A 413 6.65 2.54 -20.02
C SER A 413 7.07 1.89 -18.70
N ASN A 414 8.38 1.82 -18.43
CA ASN A 414 8.90 1.26 -17.18
C ASN A 414 8.45 2.06 -15.94
N LEU A 415 8.17 3.35 -16.07
CA LEU A 415 7.67 4.17 -14.94
C LEU A 415 6.29 3.76 -14.48
N ASN A 416 5.40 3.37 -15.40
CA ASN A 416 4.06 2.88 -15.05
C ASN A 416 4.15 1.63 -14.18
N GLN A 417 5.10 0.75 -14.48
CA GLN A 417 5.35 -0.44 -13.67
C GLN A 417 5.84 -0.07 -12.27
N THR A 418 6.71 0.94 -12.14
CA THR A 418 7.17 1.44 -10.84
C THR A 418 6.02 1.97 -9.99
N ILE A 419 5.09 2.76 -10.55
CA ILE A 419 3.95 3.31 -9.81
C ILE A 419 3.02 2.18 -9.35
N ILE A 420 2.68 1.24 -10.23
CA ILE A 420 1.84 0.08 -9.88
C ILE A 420 2.48 -0.79 -8.79
N SER A 421 3.79 -1.07 -8.92
CA SER A 421 4.54 -1.80 -7.91
C SER A 421 4.51 -1.09 -6.56
N SER A 422 4.60 0.25 -6.56
CA SER A 422 4.43 1.05 -5.34
C SER A 422 3.07 0.85 -4.68
N ILE A 423 1.98 0.93 -5.45
CA ILE A 423 0.61 0.77 -4.91
C ILE A 423 0.42 -0.64 -4.33
N LEU A 424 0.94 -1.67 -4.99
CA LEU A 424 0.88 -3.04 -4.48
C LEU A 424 1.63 -3.18 -3.16
N LYS A 425 2.86 -2.63 -3.08
CA LYS A 425 3.63 -2.62 -1.83
C LYS A 425 2.92 -1.88 -0.71
N ASP A 426 2.30 -0.73 -1.00
CA ASP A 426 1.53 0.02 -0.01
C ASP A 426 0.39 -0.85 0.54
N SER A 427 -0.36 -1.55 -0.33
CA SER A 427 -1.41 -2.46 0.10
C SER A 427 -0.88 -3.65 0.94
N GLU A 428 0.28 -4.23 0.59
CA GLU A 428 0.89 -5.32 1.37
C GLU A 428 1.24 -4.88 2.78
N PHE A 429 1.82 -3.69 2.89
CA PHE A 429 2.22 -3.10 4.15
C PHE A 429 1.01 -2.79 5.04
N LEU A 430 -0.03 -2.18 4.48
CA LEU A 430 -1.29 -1.90 5.17
C LEU A 430 -1.96 -3.18 5.69
N SER A 431 -2.00 -4.25 4.87
CA SER A 431 -2.59 -5.54 5.28
C SER A 431 -1.81 -6.22 6.41
N SER A 432 -0.47 -6.06 6.41
CA SER A 432 0.39 -6.61 7.45
C SER A 432 0.19 -5.91 8.79
N LEU A 433 0.06 -4.58 8.77
CA LEU A 433 -0.21 -3.82 9.97
C LEU A 433 -1.54 -4.21 10.62
N ALA A 434 -2.60 -4.30 9.81
CA ALA A 434 -3.93 -4.62 10.32
C ALA A 434 -3.96 -5.98 11.03
N ILE A 435 -3.24 -6.97 10.49
CA ILE A 435 -3.04 -8.27 11.14
C ILE A 435 -2.30 -8.14 12.47
N ASP A 436 -1.21 -7.38 12.52
CA ASP A 436 -0.41 -7.20 13.73
C ASP A 436 -1.21 -6.53 14.86
N ILE A 437 -1.99 -5.50 14.54
CA ILE A 437 -2.88 -4.83 15.49
C ILE A 437 -3.95 -5.80 16.02
N MET A 438 -4.54 -6.58 15.11
CA MET A 438 -5.58 -7.54 15.45
C MET A 438 -5.06 -8.67 16.36
N ASP A 439 -3.95 -9.33 15.99
CA ASP A 439 -3.42 -10.47 16.76
C ASP A 439 -2.98 -10.02 18.18
N ARG A 440 -2.44 -8.81 18.34
CA ARG A 440 -2.14 -8.22 19.66
C ARG A 440 -3.40 -7.98 20.50
N ASN A 441 -4.45 -7.43 19.89
CA ASN A 441 -5.68 -7.16 20.62
C ASN A 441 -6.34 -8.47 21.11
N LEU A 442 -6.35 -9.49 20.24
CA LEU A 442 -6.93 -10.80 20.55
C LEU A 442 -6.09 -11.62 21.54
N TYR A 443 -4.77 -11.42 21.56
CA TYR A 443 -3.88 -11.99 22.58
C TYR A 443 -4.32 -11.59 24.00
N GLU A 444 -4.63 -10.31 24.22
CA GLU A 444 -5.06 -9.84 25.55
C GLU A 444 -6.37 -10.50 25.99
N ARG A 445 -7.31 -10.75 25.06
CA ARG A 445 -8.58 -11.43 25.39
C ARG A 445 -8.37 -12.87 25.84
N ALA A 446 -7.38 -13.55 25.27
CA ALA A 446 -6.96 -14.88 25.73
C ALA A 446 -6.31 -14.83 27.11
N ASN A 447 -5.61 -13.75 27.47
CA ASN A 447 -4.99 -13.59 28.79
C ASN A 447 -6.05 -13.27 29.86
N ASP A 448 -6.94 -12.34 29.55
CA ASP A 448 -7.99 -11.85 30.45
C ASP A 448 -8.88 -12.98 30.95
N CYS A 449 -9.43 -13.80 30.04
CA CYS A 449 -10.29 -14.91 30.44
C CYS A 449 -9.55 -15.93 31.32
N ARG A 450 -8.26 -16.20 31.05
CA ARG A 450 -7.43 -17.12 31.86
C ARG A 450 -7.13 -16.55 33.24
N TRP A 451 -6.87 -15.25 33.33
CA TRP A 451 -6.56 -14.58 34.58
C TRP A 451 -7.79 -14.45 35.46
N TRP A 452 -8.91 -14.01 34.90
CA TRP A 452 -10.15 -13.84 35.67
C TRP A 452 -10.76 -15.17 36.13
N ALA A 453 -10.50 -16.27 35.41
CA ALA A 453 -10.91 -17.61 35.84
C ALA A 453 -10.25 -18.07 37.15
N ILE A 454 -9.09 -17.50 37.51
CA ILE A 454 -8.35 -17.87 38.73
C ILE A 454 -8.52 -16.87 39.87
N THR A 455 -9.48 -15.95 39.76
CA THR A 455 -9.89 -15.04 40.85
C THR A 455 -10.31 -15.86 42.08
N SER A 456 -9.66 -15.62 43.22
CA SER A 456 -9.82 -16.44 44.44
C SER A 456 -11.27 -16.48 44.91
N TYR A 457 -11.95 -15.31 44.94
CA TYR A 457 -13.36 -15.22 45.29
C TYR A 457 -14.27 -16.08 44.39
N PHE A 458 -14.04 -16.09 43.08
CA PHE A 458 -14.82 -16.95 42.16
C PHE A 458 -14.57 -18.42 42.46
N ARG A 459 -13.32 -18.83 42.65
CA ARG A 459 -12.99 -20.24 42.95
C ARG A 459 -13.63 -20.71 44.26
N GLU A 460 -13.60 -19.88 45.30
CA GLU A 460 -14.24 -20.17 46.60
C GLU A 460 -15.76 -20.18 46.51
N ALA A 461 -16.36 -19.26 45.75
CA ALA A 461 -17.80 -19.24 45.53
C ALA A 461 -18.29 -20.49 44.81
N PHE A 462 -17.54 -20.96 43.81
CA PHE A 462 -17.90 -22.14 43.02
C PHE A 462 -17.54 -23.48 43.68
N ASP A 463 -16.75 -23.48 44.77
CA ASP A 463 -16.46 -24.68 45.57
C ASP A 463 -17.67 -25.16 46.39
N ASP A 464 -18.56 -24.25 46.78
CA ASP A 464 -19.81 -24.57 47.46
C ASP A 464 -21.02 -24.13 46.64
N TYR A 465 -21.48 -25.07 45.79
CA TYR A 465 -22.60 -24.87 44.89
C TYR A 465 -23.90 -24.41 45.59
N ASN A 466 -24.11 -24.79 46.85
CA ASN A 466 -25.33 -24.42 47.57
C ASN A 466 -25.34 -22.95 47.99
N SER A 467 -24.15 -22.37 48.26
CA SER A 467 -23.98 -20.96 48.61
C SER A 467 -23.87 -20.03 47.39
N LEU A 468 -23.72 -20.60 46.19
CA LEU A 468 -23.51 -19.85 44.95
C LEU A 468 -24.63 -18.84 44.63
N PRO A 469 -25.93 -19.13 44.88
CA PRO A 469 -26.99 -18.15 44.71
C PRO A 469 -26.83 -16.91 45.61
N ASP A 470 -26.34 -17.08 46.84
CA ASP A 470 -26.18 -15.99 47.82
C ASP A 470 -24.98 -15.09 47.47
N LYS A 471 -24.00 -15.62 46.73
CA LYS A 471 -22.78 -14.91 46.30
C LYS A 471 -22.90 -14.24 44.93
N LYS A 472 -24.00 -14.47 44.22
CA LYS A 472 -24.21 -14.00 42.84
C LYS A 472 -24.03 -12.47 42.68
N ASP A 473 -24.57 -11.69 43.61
CA ASP A 473 -24.56 -10.23 43.49
C ASP A 473 -23.15 -9.67 43.64
N GLU A 474 -22.34 -10.27 44.51
CA GLU A 474 -20.94 -9.92 44.71
C GLU A 474 -20.11 -10.30 43.47
N ILE A 475 -20.31 -11.51 42.91
CA ILE A 475 -19.69 -11.91 41.64
C ILE A 475 -20.05 -10.92 40.52
N SER A 476 -21.34 -10.56 40.40
CA SER A 476 -21.81 -9.61 39.38
C SER A 476 -21.17 -8.23 39.56
N SER A 477 -20.99 -7.78 40.80
CA SER A 477 -20.31 -6.50 41.11
C SER A 477 -18.84 -6.51 40.69
N ILE A 478 -18.11 -7.61 40.95
CA ILE A 478 -16.72 -7.76 40.52
C ILE A 478 -16.64 -7.75 38.99
N LEU A 479 -17.49 -8.52 38.32
CA LEU A 479 -17.54 -8.56 36.86
C LEU A 479 -17.90 -7.20 36.26
N HIS A 480 -18.83 -6.45 36.86
CA HIS A 480 -19.20 -5.10 36.44
C HIS A 480 -18.02 -4.14 36.54
N TYR A 481 -17.29 -4.18 37.66
CA TYR A 481 -16.09 -3.37 37.86
C TYR A 481 -15.01 -3.68 36.81
N ILE A 482 -14.73 -4.97 36.57
CA ILE A 482 -13.78 -5.40 35.53
C ILE A 482 -14.22 -4.85 34.17
N ASN A 483 -15.48 -5.05 33.78
CA ASN A 483 -15.99 -4.58 32.49
C ASN A 483 -15.93 -3.06 32.34
N GLY A 484 -16.01 -2.30 33.44
CA GLY A 484 -15.86 -0.84 33.43
C GLY A 484 -14.42 -0.38 33.16
N LEU A 485 -13.42 -1.18 33.51
CA LEU A 485 -12.00 -0.89 33.24
C LEU A 485 -11.61 -1.21 31.79
N TYR A 486 -12.30 -2.17 31.15
CA TYR A 486 -12.00 -2.67 29.80
C TYR A 486 -13.16 -2.39 28.84
N THR A 487 -13.00 -1.38 27.98
CA THR A 487 -14.02 -0.93 27.01
C THR A 487 -14.20 -1.85 25.78
N VAL A 488 -13.49 -2.97 25.74
CA VAL A 488 -13.44 -3.89 24.59
C VAL A 488 -14.41 -5.07 24.72
N TYR A 489 -15.15 -5.12 25.83
CA TYR A 489 -16.09 -6.19 26.15
C TYR A 489 -17.49 -5.64 26.31
N THR A 490 -18.47 -6.33 25.71
CA THR A 490 -19.88 -6.00 25.94
C THR A 490 -20.42 -6.65 27.21
N ASN A 491 -19.96 -7.86 27.50
CA ASN A 491 -20.38 -8.63 28.65
C ASN A 491 -19.30 -9.64 29.06
N ILE A 492 -19.22 -9.90 30.36
CA ILE A 492 -18.43 -10.97 30.96
C ILE A 492 -19.40 -11.80 31.80
N LEU A 493 -19.37 -13.11 31.67
CA LEU A 493 -20.27 -13.99 32.39
C LEU A 493 -19.53 -15.18 32.99
N VAL A 494 -20.07 -15.70 34.09
CA VAL A 494 -19.61 -16.95 34.70
C VAL A 494 -20.75 -17.97 34.72
N PHE A 495 -20.40 -19.24 34.52
CA PHE A 495 -21.34 -20.34 34.46
C PHE A 495 -20.86 -21.55 35.26
N ASP A 496 -21.80 -22.34 35.75
CA ASP A 496 -21.49 -23.56 36.53
C ASP A 496 -21.05 -24.74 35.64
N LYS A 497 -20.69 -25.86 36.27
CA LYS A 497 -20.32 -27.12 35.58
C LYS A 497 -21.36 -27.67 34.61
N ASN A 498 -22.62 -27.24 34.69
CA ASN A 498 -23.69 -27.63 33.78
C ASN A 498 -23.92 -26.59 32.67
N GLY A 499 -23.10 -25.55 32.59
CA GLY A 499 -23.27 -24.44 31.66
C GLY A 499 -24.34 -23.43 32.07
N LYS A 500 -24.87 -23.49 33.31
CA LYS A 500 -25.88 -22.53 33.77
C LYS A 500 -25.22 -21.20 34.13
N VAL A 501 -25.68 -20.11 33.52
CA VAL A 501 -25.18 -18.76 33.80
C VAL A 501 -25.53 -18.37 35.24
N VAL A 502 -24.51 -17.98 36.01
CA VAL A 502 -24.64 -17.60 37.42
C VAL A 502 -24.70 -16.08 37.56
N ALA A 503 -23.79 -15.37 36.90
CA ALA A 503 -23.64 -13.92 36.98
C ALA A 503 -23.14 -13.32 35.65
N VAL A 504 -23.41 -12.04 35.45
CA VAL A 504 -23.03 -11.25 34.27
C VAL A 504 -22.50 -9.88 34.69
N SER A 505 -21.63 -9.25 33.89
CA SER A 505 -21.07 -7.91 34.17
C SER A 505 -22.00 -6.77 33.78
N ASN A 506 -22.81 -6.97 32.74
CA ASN A 506 -23.65 -5.94 32.16
C ASN A 506 -25.12 -6.19 32.49
N ARG A 507 -25.77 -5.20 33.13
CA ARG A 507 -27.16 -5.29 33.58
C ARG A 507 -28.15 -5.56 32.44
N ASN A 508 -27.85 -5.08 31.23
CA ASN A 508 -28.69 -5.34 30.05
C ASN A 508 -28.81 -6.84 29.73
N TYR A 509 -27.87 -7.65 30.21
CA TYR A 509 -27.80 -9.09 29.99
C TYR A 509 -28.23 -9.92 31.20
N GLU A 510 -28.82 -9.31 32.24
CA GLU A 510 -29.29 -10.02 33.44
C GLU A 510 -30.31 -11.14 33.13
N TYR A 511 -31.07 -11.00 32.04
CA TYR A 511 -32.00 -12.02 31.56
C TYR A 511 -31.34 -13.36 31.19
N LEU A 512 -30.00 -13.40 31.05
CA LEU A 512 -29.24 -14.62 30.82
C LEU A 512 -29.05 -15.45 32.07
N ILE A 513 -29.13 -14.84 33.26
CA ILE A 513 -28.89 -15.54 34.52
C ILE A 513 -29.91 -16.67 34.69
N GLY A 514 -29.39 -17.86 34.99
CA GLY A 514 -30.18 -19.08 35.13
C GLY A 514 -30.42 -19.85 33.83
N LYS A 515 -30.11 -19.29 32.66
CA LYS A 515 -30.14 -20.03 31.39
C LYS A 515 -28.96 -20.99 31.29
N ILE A 516 -29.17 -22.09 30.57
CA ILE A 516 -28.12 -23.08 30.27
C ILE A 516 -27.54 -22.76 28.91
N LEU A 517 -26.22 -22.58 28.86
CA LEU A 517 -25.45 -22.43 27.63
C LEU A 517 -25.11 -23.80 27.07
N THR A 518 -25.49 -24.06 25.82
CA THR A 518 -25.32 -25.37 25.15
C THR A 518 -24.32 -25.32 24.00
N GLN A 519 -23.57 -24.22 23.87
CA GLN A 519 -22.62 -24.02 22.79
C GLN A 519 -21.35 -24.87 22.98
N GLU A 520 -20.72 -25.29 21.89
CA GLU A 520 -19.54 -26.17 21.87
C GLU A 520 -18.37 -25.63 22.72
N TRP A 521 -18.18 -24.32 22.75
CA TRP A 521 -17.09 -23.68 23.51
C TRP A 521 -17.27 -23.83 25.03
N VAL A 522 -18.51 -23.98 25.53
CA VAL A 522 -18.80 -24.19 26.96
C VAL A 522 -18.24 -25.53 27.39
N GLU A 523 -18.56 -26.60 26.65
CA GLU A 523 -18.04 -27.95 26.93
C GLU A 523 -16.51 -27.98 26.85
N LYS A 524 -15.94 -27.39 25.80
CA LYS A 524 -14.48 -27.30 25.63
C LYS A 524 -13.79 -26.56 26.78
N SER A 525 -14.40 -25.48 27.28
CA SER A 525 -13.86 -24.74 28.42
C SER A 525 -13.81 -25.61 29.69
N LEU A 526 -14.82 -26.47 29.89
CA LEU A 526 -14.89 -27.39 31.03
C LEU A 526 -14.01 -28.64 30.89
N GLN A 527 -13.30 -28.80 29.75
CA GLN A 527 -12.35 -29.87 29.48
C GLN A 527 -10.89 -29.40 29.41
N LEU A 528 -10.63 -28.11 29.70
CA LEU A 528 -9.28 -27.55 29.68
C LEU A 528 -8.37 -28.28 30.67
N LYS A 529 -7.10 -28.46 30.32
CA LYS A 529 -6.16 -29.29 31.09
C LYS A 529 -5.57 -28.58 32.30
N ASP A 530 -5.29 -27.28 32.18
CA ASP A 530 -4.66 -26.46 33.21
C ASP A 530 -5.12 -24.99 33.10
N THR A 531 -4.52 -24.09 33.88
CA THR A 531 -4.84 -22.65 33.96
C THR A 531 -4.23 -21.82 32.83
N SER A 532 -3.30 -22.38 32.05
CA SER A 532 -2.68 -21.73 30.89
C SER A 532 -3.51 -21.89 29.62
N LYS A 533 -4.46 -22.84 29.58
CA LYS A 533 -5.30 -23.13 28.42
C LYS A 533 -6.58 -22.30 28.43
N TYR A 534 -7.11 -22.07 27.23
CA TYR A 534 -8.34 -21.32 26.98
C TYR A 534 -9.05 -21.88 25.75
N CYS A 535 -10.30 -21.53 25.55
CA CYS A 535 -11.08 -21.88 24.37
C CYS A 535 -11.72 -20.62 23.77
N VAL A 536 -11.80 -20.58 22.44
CA VAL A 536 -12.45 -19.49 21.70
C VAL A 536 -13.58 -20.07 20.86
N SER A 537 -14.73 -19.40 20.85
CA SER A 537 -15.83 -19.74 19.95
C SER A 537 -15.43 -19.56 18.48
N LYS A 538 -16.23 -20.12 17.58
CA LYS A 538 -16.21 -19.70 16.17
C LYS A 538 -16.71 -18.25 16.07
N PHE A 539 -16.34 -17.58 14.98
CA PHE A 539 -16.91 -16.28 14.64
C PHE A 539 -18.30 -16.48 14.02
N GLU A 540 -19.33 -16.44 14.87
CA GLU A 540 -20.72 -16.72 14.49
C GLU A 540 -21.70 -15.90 15.32
N LYS A 541 -22.93 -15.77 14.80
CA LYS A 541 -24.00 -15.02 15.44
C LYS A 541 -24.30 -15.59 16.82
N SER A 542 -24.29 -14.72 17.83
CA SER A 542 -24.45 -15.14 19.21
C SER A 542 -25.56 -14.35 19.90
N ALA A 543 -26.46 -15.07 20.58
CA ALA A 543 -27.45 -14.46 21.46
C ALA A 543 -26.81 -13.71 22.65
N LEU A 544 -25.51 -13.91 22.90
CA LEU A 544 -24.74 -13.20 23.93
C LEU A 544 -24.21 -11.83 23.44
N TYR A 545 -24.43 -11.49 22.17
CA TYR A 545 -23.94 -10.27 21.52
C TYR A 545 -24.96 -9.77 20.49
N ASP A 546 -26.18 -9.44 20.94
CA ASP A 546 -27.26 -8.88 20.11
C ASP A 546 -27.55 -9.63 18.78
N ASN A 547 -27.26 -10.95 18.74
CA ASN A 547 -27.37 -11.81 17.57
C ASN A 547 -26.45 -11.44 16.38
N GLU A 548 -25.40 -10.66 16.67
CA GLU A 548 -24.28 -10.36 15.78
C GLU A 548 -23.12 -11.35 15.98
N SER A 549 -22.21 -11.40 15.01
CA SER A 549 -21.08 -12.33 15.04
C SER A 549 -19.91 -11.82 15.88
N THR A 550 -19.43 -12.64 16.81
CA THR A 550 -18.30 -12.29 17.69
C THR A 550 -17.46 -13.51 18.09
N TYR A 551 -16.32 -13.24 18.72
CA TYR A 551 -15.52 -14.22 19.45
C TYR A 551 -15.85 -14.19 20.94
N ILE A 552 -16.09 -15.36 21.51
CA ILE A 552 -16.23 -15.55 22.95
C ILE A 552 -15.00 -16.32 23.43
N TYR A 553 -14.20 -15.68 24.26
CA TYR A 553 -13.05 -16.31 24.90
C TYR A 553 -13.48 -16.87 26.24
N SER A 554 -13.03 -18.08 26.56
CA SER A 554 -13.47 -18.79 27.76
C SER A 554 -12.35 -19.56 28.42
N SER A 555 -12.44 -19.68 29.74
CA SER A 555 -11.52 -20.49 30.55
C SER A 555 -12.25 -21.12 31.74
N ALA A 556 -11.63 -22.17 32.31
CA ALA A 556 -12.21 -22.96 33.38
C ALA A 556 -11.98 -22.31 34.75
N ILE A 557 -13.05 -22.13 35.52
CA ILE A 557 -12.96 -21.85 36.96
C ILE A 557 -12.71 -23.18 37.66
N ARG A 558 -11.58 -23.26 38.36
CA ARG A 558 -11.12 -24.47 39.04
C ARG A 558 -11.29 -24.33 40.55
N SER A 559 -11.54 -25.45 41.21
CA SER A 559 -11.71 -25.50 42.66
C SER A 559 -10.55 -24.82 43.39
N PHE A 560 -10.87 -24.08 44.45
CA PHE A 560 -9.84 -23.45 45.29
C PHE A 560 -9.03 -24.52 46.05
N LYS A 561 -9.67 -25.64 46.39
CA LYS A 561 -9.06 -26.78 47.11
C LYS A 561 -8.22 -27.70 46.23
N ASP A 562 -8.66 -27.97 44.99
CA ASP A 562 -7.93 -28.81 44.03
C ASP A 562 -8.03 -28.25 42.60
N GLU A 563 -6.93 -27.69 42.10
CA GLU A 563 -6.85 -27.10 40.76
C GLU A 563 -7.18 -28.08 39.62
N LYS A 564 -7.15 -29.40 39.86
CA LYS A 564 -7.56 -30.39 38.85
C LYS A 564 -9.07 -30.45 38.64
N ILE A 565 -9.85 -30.01 39.63
CA ILE A 565 -11.30 -30.06 39.59
C ILE A 565 -11.83 -28.76 38.98
N ILE A 566 -12.63 -28.87 37.92
CA ILE A 566 -13.33 -27.75 37.30
C ILE A 566 -14.70 -27.61 37.95
N THR A 567 -15.01 -26.41 38.46
CA THR A 567 -16.26 -26.11 39.16
C THR A 567 -17.19 -25.22 38.33
N GLY A 568 -16.65 -24.55 37.31
CA GLY A 568 -17.41 -23.75 36.34
C GLY A 568 -16.51 -23.17 35.27
N GLY A 569 -16.96 -22.10 34.62
CA GLY A 569 -16.18 -21.37 33.63
C GLY A 569 -16.53 -19.89 33.58
N ILE A 570 -15.63 -19.12 32.98
CA ILE A 570 -15.81 -17.71 32.66
C ILE A 570 -15.79 -17.55 31.15
N ALA A 571 -16.63 -16.66 30.63
CA ALA A 571 -16.66 -16.27 29.23
C ALA A 571 -16.66 -14.75 29.10
N VAL A 572 -15.77 -14.24 28.25
CA VAL A 572 -15.67 -12.83 27.90
C VAL A 572 -16.16 -12.65 26.46
N VAL A 573 -17.18 -11.81 26.29
CA VAL A 573 -17.81 -11.53 25.01
C VAL A 573 -17.13 -10.30 24.39
N PHE A 574 -16.33 -10.54 23.36
CA PHE A 574 -15.60 -9.48 22.68
C PHE A 574 -16.54 -8.54 21.92
N ASP A 575 -16.32 -7.23 21.99
CA ASP A 575 -17.08 -6.24 21.23
C ASP A 575 -16.56 -6.14 19.78
N SER A 576 -16.71 -7.23 19.01
CA SER A 576 -16.05 -7.43 17.72
C SER A 576 -16.32 -6.33 16.69
N THR A 577 -17.56 -5.86 16.58
CA THR A 577 -18.00 -4.93 15.53
C THR A 577 -17.24 -3.60 15.58
N PRO A 578 -17.32 -2.80 16.66
CA PRO A 578 -16.59 -1.54 16.73
C PRO A 578 -15.07 -1.74 16.83
N GLN A 579 -14.60 -2.80 17.50
CA GLN A 579 -13.17 -3.02 17.70
C GLN A 579 -12.46 -3.37 16.39
N PHE A 580 -12.98 -4.31 15.59
CA PHE A 580 -12.38 -4.63 14.29
C PHE A 580 -12.50 -3.48 13.29
N SER A 581 -13.63 -2.76 13.29
CA SER A 581 -13.78 -1.58 12.44
C SER A 581 -12.75 -0.50 12.77
N ALA A 582 -12.52 -0.23 14.06
CA ALA A 582 -11.51 0.74 14.50
C ALA A 582 -10.09 0.30 14.09
N MET A 583 -9.76 -0.99 14.24
CA MET A 583 -8.45 -1.52 13.83
C MET A 583 -8.20 -1.32 12.33
N LEU A 584 -9.17 -1.64 11.47
CA LEU A 584 -9.03 -1.45 10.03
C LEU A 584 -8.94 0.05 9.68
N ASP A 585 -9.79 0.89 10.28
CA ASP A 585 -9.83 2.33 10.03
C ASP A 585 -8.57 3.08 10.46
N GLU A 586 -7.90 2.62 11.50
CA GLU A 586 -6.62 3.16 11.95
C GLU A 586 -5.46 2.81 11.00
N CYS A 587 -5.54 1.67 10.33
CA CYS A 587 -4.50 1.26 9.37
C CYS A 587 -4.58 2.03 8.07
N LEU A 588 -5.78 2.39 7.62
CA LEU A 588 -5.98 2.99 6.31
C LEU A 588 -5.41 4.42 6.20
N PRO A 589 -4.79 4.78 5.07
CA PRO A 589 -4.24 6.11 4.87
C PRO A 589 -5.36 7.17 4.86
N LYS A 590 -5.05 8.32 5.47
CA LYS A 590 -5.92 9.50 5.53
C LYS A 590 -5.28 10.66 4.76
N ASN A 591 -6.10 11.50 4.14
CA ASN A 591 -5.64 12.70 3.45
C ASN A 591 -5.09 13.75 4.45
N VAL A 592 -4.64 14.90 3.95
CA VAL A 592 -4.07 15.99 4.77
C VAL A 592 -5.06 16.51 5.82
N ASP A 593 -6.35 16.44 5.52
CA ASP A 593 -7.46 16.85 6.40
C ASP A 593 -7.93 15.73 7.34
N GLY A 594 -7.28 14.56 7.34
CA GLY A 594 -7.63 13.42 8.18
C GLY A 594 -8.82 12.60 7.69
N VAL A 595 -9.32 12.85 6.48
CA VAL A 595 -10.42 12.11 5.84
C VAL A 595 -9.89 10.87 5.14
N LYS A 596 -10.64 9.76 5.19
CA LYS A 596 -10.30 8.53 4.46
C LYS A 596 -10.15 8.80 2.96
N ILE A 597 -9.14 8.19 2.35
CA ILE A 597 -8.95 8.28 0.90
C ILE A 597 -10.05 7.44 0.23
N ASP A 598 -10.83 8.08 -0.64
CA ASP A 598 -11.89 7.38 -1.37
C ASP A 598 -11.30 6.31 -2.29
N GLY A 599 -11.99 5.18 -2.45
CA GLY A 599 -11.50 4.03 -3.22
C GLY A 599 -10.49 3.11 -2.51
N VAL A 600 -10.14 3.39 -1.25
CA VAL A 600 -9.30 2.51 -0.41
C VAL A 600 -10.14 1.90 0.71
N PHE A 601 -10.11 0.57 0.85
CA PHE A 601 -10.81 -0.12 1.93
C PHE A 601 -10.09 -1.41 2.37
N ALA A 602 -10.40 -1.89 3.57
CA ALA A 602 -9.83 -3.10 4.12
C ALA A 602 -10.90 -4.03 4.69
N ILE A 603 -10.61 -5.34 4.68
CA ILE A 603 -11.52 -6.40 5.09
C ILE A 603 -10.75 -7.46 5.88
N PHE A 604 -11.28 -7.85 7.06
CA PHE A 604 -10.89 -9.10 7.70
C PHE A 604 -11.79 -10.23 7.22
N ALA A 605 -11.22 -11.36 6.85
CA ALA A 605 -11.96 -12.56 6.46
C ALA A 605 -11.27 -13.83 6.95
N ASN A 606 -12.04 -14.92 7.09
CA ASN A 606 -11.49 -16.24 7.40
C ASN A 606 -11.09 -17.01 6.13
N LYS A 607 -10.48 -18.19 6.29
CA LYS A 607 -10.10 -19.07 5.17
C LYS A 607 -11.28 -19.63 4.37
N ASP A 608 -12.48 -19.64 4.96
CA ASP A 608 -13.74 -20.02 4.29
C ASP A 608 -14.35 -18.85 3.50
N LYS A 609 -13.60 -17.76 3.30
CA LYS A 609 -13.97 -16.51 2.62
C LYS A 609 -15.05 -15.68 3.30
N LYS A 610 -15.44 -16.03 4.52
CA LYS A 610 -16.46 -15.32 5.28
C LYS A 610 -15.87 -14.04 5.87
N ILE A 611 -16.56 -12.93 5.66
CA ILE A 611 -16.14 -11.60 6.13
C ILE A 611 -16.40 -11.49 7.64
N ILE A 612 -15.34 -11.09 8.35
CA ILE A 612 -15.33 -10.83 9.80
C ILE A 612 -15.61 -9.35 10.07
N SER A 613 -15.00 -8.45 9.30
CA SER A 613 -15.19 -7.00 9.41
C SER A 613 -14.77 -6.32 8.12
N SER A 614 -15.34 -5.14 7.83
CA SER A 614 -15.08 -4.38 6.60
C SER A 614 -15.20 -2.89 6.86
N THR A 615 -14.35 -2.08 6.23
CA THR A 615 -14.47 -0.61 6.21
C THR A 615 -15.36 -0.10 5.08
N ASN A 616 -15.83 -0.99 4.21
CA ASN A 616 -16.70 -0.68 3.06
C ASN A 616 -18.09 -1.29 3.26
N LYS A 617 -19.12 -0.45 3.21
CA LYS A 617 -20.52 -0.80 3.46
C LYS A 617 -21.10 -1.80 2.44
N ASN A 618 -20.50 -1.93 1.26
CA ASN A 618 -20.94 -2.90 0.26
C ASN A 618 -20.59 -4.35 0.66
N PHE A 619 -19.69 -4.52 1.64
CA PHE A 619 -19.23 -5.82 2.11
C PHE A 619 -19.71 -6.02 3.55
N GLU A 620 -20.84 -6.69 3.70
CA GLU A 620 -21.45 -6.95 5.00
C GLU A 620 -20.71 -8.07 5.77
N VAL A 621 -20.71 -7.97 7.10
CA VAL A 621 -20.21 -9.03 7.97
C VAL A 621 -21.02 -10.31 7.74
N ASP A 622 -20.38 -11.47 7.87
CA ASP A 622 -20.92 -12.80 7.56
C ASP A 622 -21.17 -13.12 6.09
N SER A 623 -21.05 -12.16 5.18
CA SER A 623 -21.09 -12.42 3.74
C SER A 623 -19.79 -13.07 3.22
N TYR A 624 -19.78 -13.50 1.96
CA TYR A 624 -18.61 -14.11 1.33
C TYR A 624 -17.86 -13.12 0.45
N LEU A 625 -16.54 -13.04 0.63
CA LEU A 625 -15.66 -12.28 -0.25
C LEU A 625 -15.36 -13.09 -1.52
N ASN A 626 -16.02 -12.71 -2.61
CA ASN A 626 -15.93 -13.40 -3.90
C ASN A 626 -14.71 -12.97 -4.71
N ILE A 627 -13.53 -13.49 -4.33
CA ILE A 627 -12.29 -13.37 -5.09
C ILE A 627 -11.63 -14.75 -5.26
N ASP A 628 -10.56 -14.80 -6.06
CA ASP A 628 -9.81 -16.02 -6.38
C ASP A 628 -9.34 -16.77 -5.13
N ASP A 629 -9.55 -18.09 -5.12
CA ASP A 629 -9.21 -19.00 -4.00
C ASP A 629 -7.75 -18.89 -3.56
N LYS A 630 -6.84 -18.56 -4.49
CA LYS A 630 -5.40 -18.45 -4.20
C LYS A 630 -5.07 -17.44 -3.10
N PHE A 631 -5.93 -16.45 -2.85
CA PHE A 631 -5.72 -15.47 -1.79
C PHE A 631 -6.07 -16.02 -0.39
N PHE A 632 -6.89 -17.08 -0.31
CA PHE A 632 -7.33 -17.69 0.95
C PHE A 632 -6.48 -18.89 1.37
N THR A 633 -5.68 -19.46 0.45
CA THR A 633 -4.80 -20.61 0.72
C THR A 633 -3.46 -20.26 1.37
N LEU A 634 -3.28 -19.02 1.84
CA LEU A 634 -2.02 -18.55 2.42
C LEU A 634 -1.72 -19.24 3.75
N LYS A 635 -0.43 -19.54 3.97
CA LYS A 635 0.08 -20.02 5.26
C LYS A 635 0.34 -18.83 6.20
N ASN A 636 0.46 -19.12 7.48
CA ASN A 636 0.68 -18.11 8.52
C ASN A 636 1.93 -17.26 8.19
N ALA A 637 1.81 -15.96 8.43
CA ALA A 637 2.78 -14.92 8.05
C ALA A 637 2.98 -14.67 6.54
N GLN A 638 2.40 -15.47 5.64
CA GLN A 638 2.55 -15.22 4.20
C GLN A 638 1.72 -14.02 3.75
N GLN A 639 2.25 -13.33 2.75
CA GLN A 639 1.58 -12.22 2.08
C GLN A 639 1.55 -12.45 0.57
N LYS A 640 0.59 -11.81 -0.09
CA LYS A 640 0.45 -11.84 -1.55
C LYS A 640 -0.22 -10.55 -2.00
N SER A 641 0.27 -9.95 -3.09
CA SER A 641 -0.41 -8.87 -3.79
C SER A 641 -0.61 -9.18 -5.26
N GLN A 642 -1.70 -8.66 -5.83
CA GLN A 642 -2.01 -8.73 -7.25
C GLN A 642 -3.05 -7.67 -7.63
N ILE A 643 -3.06 -7.27 -8.90
CA ILE A 643 -4.17 -6.51 -9.47
C ILE A 643 -5.28 -7.47 -9.88
N ILE A 644 -6.51 -7.15 -9.50
CA ILE A 644 -7.70 -7.91 -9.88
C ILE A 644 -8.74 -7.00 -10.54
N GLU A 645 -9.62 -7.64 -11.30
CA GLU A 645 -10.82 -7.04 -11.84
C GLU A 645 -12.00 -7.36 -10.92
N MET A 646 -12.72 -6.34 -10.46
CA MET A 646 -13.90 -6.49 -9.60
C MET A 646 -14.88 -5.35 -9.85
N ASP A 647 -16.16 -5.67 -10.03
CA ASP A 647 -17.25 -4.70 -10.26
C ASP A 647 -16.98 -3.69 -11.39
N ASN A 648 -16.38 -4.16 -12.50
CA ASN A 648 -15.98 -3.35 -13.65
C ASN A 648 -14.89 -2.29 -13.34
N LYS A 649 -14.07 -2.56 -12.32
CA LYS A 649 -12.95 -1.73 -11.86
C LYS A 649 -11.70 -2.55 -11.65
N TYR A 650 -10.54 -1.92 -11.75
CA TYR A 650 -9.26 -2.48 -11.37
C TYR A 650 -8.91 -2.10 -9.93
N TYR A 651 -8.55 -3.10 -9.13
CA TYR A 651 -8.07 -2.92 -7.76
C TYR A 651 -6.70 -3.55 -7.58
N ALA A 652 -5.77 -2.83 -6.94
CA ALA A 652 -4.61 -3.43 -6.32
C ALA A 652 -5.05 -4.08 -5.00
N VAL A 653 -4.86 -5.38 -4.88
CA VAL A 653 -5.28 -6.16 -3.71
C VAL A 653 -4.07 -6.83 -3.10
N ALA A 654 -3.89 -6.62 -1.81
CA ALA A 654 -2.96 -7.40 -1.01
C ALA A 654 -3.65 -8.08 0.15
N VAL A 655 -3.09 -9.22 0.54
CA VAL A 655 -3.56 -10.03 1.64
C VAL A 655 -2.39 -10.48 2.52
N LYS A 656 -2.61 -10.44 3.84
CA LYS A 656 -1.73 -11.00 4.86
C LYS A 656 -2.50 -12.02 5.71
N CYS A 657 -1.88 -13.18 5.95
CA CYS A 657 -2.39 -14.15 6.93
C CYS A 657 -1.81 -13.90 8.32
N SER A 658 -2.65 -14.03 9.34
CA SER A 658 -2.28 -13.91 10.77
C SER A 658 -1.07 -14.78 11.13
N ASN A 659 -0.23 -14.27 12.03
CA ASN A 659 1.00 -14.92 12.48
C ASN A 659 1.04 -15.15 14.01
N GLY A 660 0.09 -14.59 14.75
CA GLY A 660 0.09 -14.60 16.21
C GLY A 660 0.97 -13.52 16.81
N TYR A 661 0.95 -13.46 18.15
CA TYR A 661 1.71 -12.49 18.93
C TYR A 661 2.18 -13.12 20.24
N ARG A 662 3.50 -13.09 20.47
CA ARG A 662 4.17 -13.77 21.60
C ARG A 662 3.79 -15.25 21.66
N GLU A 663 3.15 -15.71 22.74
CA GLU A 663 2.65 -17.06 22.88
C GLU A 663 1.34 -17.31 22.13
N TYR A 664 0.51 -16.30 21.81
CA TYR A 664 -0.80 -16.49 21.18
C TYR A 664 -0.71 -16.87 19.69
N LYS A 665 -1.44 -17.92 19.29
CA LYS A 665 -1.36 -18.57 17.96
C LYS A 665 0.06 -18.99 17.56
N SER A 666 0.98 -19.04 18.53
CA SER A 666 2.34 -19.48 18.30
C SER A 666 2.39 -21.00 18.15
N ARG A 667 3.56 -21.55 17.89
CA ARG A 667 3.75 -23.01 17.80
C ARG A 667 3.48 -23.75 19.12
N VAL A 668 3.52 -23.05 20.26
CA VAL A 668 3.28 -23.62 21.59
C VAL A 668 1.84 -23.45 22.07
N ASP A 669 1.02 -22.69 21.33
CA ASP A 669 -0.40 -22.52 21.63
C ASP A 669 -1.24 -23.61 20.94
N ASP A 670 -2.26 -24.08 21.65
CA ASP A 670 -3.19 -25.08 21.11
C ASP A 670 -4.24 -24.42 20.20
N TYR A 671 -4.50 -23.13 20.40
CA TYR A 671 -5.46 -22.38 19.60
C TYR A 671 -4.88 -21.99 18.23
N LYS A 672 -5.63 -22.34 17.18
CA LYS A 672 -5.30 -21.99 15.80
C LYS A 672 -6.52 -21.38 15.15
N ASN A 673 -6.39 -20.14 14.70
CA ASN A 673 -7.40 -19.46 13.91
C ASN A 673 -6.71 -18.51 12.93
N ASP A 674 -6.76 -18.85 11.66
CA ASP A 674 -6.12 -18.11 10.60
C ASP A 674 -7.10 -17.06 10.07
N VAL A 675 -6.78 -15.80 10.31
CA VAL A 675 -7.53 -14.65 9.81
C VAL A 675 -6.68 -13.95 8.76
N LEU A 676 -7.33 -13.51 7.69
CA LEU A 676 -6.73 -12.82 6.56
C LEU A 676 -7.17 -11.36 6.58
N CYS A 677 -6.23 -10.43 6.39
CA CYS A 677 -6.56 -9.04 6.12
C CYS A 677 -6.35 -8.76 4.64
N PHE A 678 -7.36 -8.21 3.99
CA PHE A 678 -7.33 -7.73 2.62
C PHE A 678 -7.32 -6.21 2.61
N VAL A 679 -6.51 -5.63 1.73
CA VAL A 679 -6.53 -4.18 1.45
C VAL A 679 -6.71 -3.99 -0.04
N PHE A 680 -7.67 -3.15 -0.40
CA PHE A 680 -8.02 -2.82 -1.77
C PHE A 680 -7.72 -1.34 -2.03
N ILE A 681 -6.99 -1.06 -3.10
CA ILE A 681 -6.73 0.29 -3.58
C ILE A 681 -7.25 0.40 -5.02
N HIS A 682 -8.19 1.31 -5.24
CA HIS A 682 -8.80 1.54 -6.55
C HIS A 682 -7.81 2.13 -7.55
N ILE A 683 -7.58 1.43 -8.67
CA ILE A 683 -6.68 1.89 -9.74
C ILE A 683 -7.45 2.72 -10.77
N GLY A 684 -8.57 2.20 -11.28
CA GLY A 684 -9.36 2.86 -12.32
C GLY A 684 -10.49 1.98 -12.87
N ASP A 685 -11.36 2.56 -13.70
CA ASP A 685 -12.49 1.87 -14.32
C ASP A 685 -12.08 1.20 -15.65
N ILE A 686 -12.64 0.02 -15.95
CA ILE A 686 -12.27 -0.77 -17.16
C ILE A 686 -12.73 -0.10 -18.46
N ASN A 687 -13.87 0.61 -18.42
CA ASN A 687 -14.52 1.18 -19.61
C ASN A 687 -14.05 2.60 -19.95
N CYS A 688 -12.89 3.02 -19.43
CA CYS A 688 -12.28 4.28 -19.85
C CYS A 688 -11.84 4.22 -21.32
N ASN A 689 -12.04 5.31 -22.06
CA ASN A 689 -11.69 5.41 -23.48
C ASN A 689 -10.26 4.90 -23.72
N VAL A 690 -10.09 3.94 -24.64
CA VAL A 690 -8.77 3.37 -24.98
C VAL A 690 -7.82 4.48 -25.42
N PHE A 691 -6.92 4.86 -24.51
CA PHE A 691 -6.09 6.05 -24.66
C PHE A 691 -4.79 5.76 -25.42
N LEU A 692 -4.18 4.61 -25.10
CA LEU A 692 -2.96 4.06 -25.72
C LEU A 692 -3.29 2.79 -26.51
N ASP A 693 -3.74 2.91 -27.75
CA ASP A 693 -3.67 1.77 -28.68
C ASP A 693 -2.24 1.69 -29.25
N SER A 694 -1.34 1.09 -28.47
CA SER A 694 0.12 1.05 -28.73
C SER A 694 0.55 -0.11 -29.62
N SER A 695 -0.36 -1.03 -29.95
CA SER A 695 -0.06 -2.21 -30.78
C SER A 695 0.45 -1.85 -32.18
N LYS A 696 0.20 -0.62 -32.65
CA LYS A 696 0.58 -0.11 -33.98
C LYS A 696 1.76 0.87 -33.99
N SER A 697 2.37 1.23 -32.85
CA SER A 697 3.29 2.38 -32.78
C SER A 697 4.77 2.05 -32.58
N LYS A 698 5.17 0.78 -32.50
CA LYS A 698 6.61 0.44 -32.54
C LYS A 698 7.16 0.81 -33.92
N PHE A 699 8.22 1.62 -33.96
CA PHE A 699 8.93 1.87 -35.21
C PHE A 699 9.43 0.53 -35.75
N LEU A 700 8.77 0.04 -36.80
CA LEU A 700 9.17 -1.17 -37.50
C LEU A 700 10.40 -0.81 -38.34
N THR A 701 11.52 -1.43 -37.99
CA THR A 701 12.77 -1.24 -38.73
C THR A 701 12.63 -1.88 -40.10
N THR A 702 12.93 -1.14 -41.17
CA THR A 702 13.00 -1.73 -42.51
C THR A 702 14.13 -2.76 -42.53
N SER A 703 13.78 -4.04 -42.64
CA SER A 703 14.75 -5.10 -42.86
C SER A 703 15.46 -4.92 -44.20
N LYS A 704 16.70 -5.43 -44.27
CA LYS A 704 17.70 -5.33 -45.36
C LYS A 704 17.23 -5.85 -46.74
N SER A 705 16.15 -5.32 -47.33
CA SER A 705 15.76 -5.69 -48.68
C SER A 705 16.76 -5.10 -49.68
N LYS A 706 17.43 -5.98 -50.43
CA LYS A 706 18.42 -5.58 -51.46
C LYS A 706 17.67 -4.91 -52.60
N TYR A 707 18.07 -3.69 -52.92
CA TYR A 707 17.56 -2.95 -54.06
C TYR A 707 17.88 -3.69 -55.37
N THR A 708 16.87 -4.02 -56.16
CA THR A 708 17.03 -4.52 -57.53
C THR A 708 16.52 -3.47 -58.52
N PRO A 709 16.94 -3.50 -59.81
CA PRO A 709 16.41 -2.57 -60.82
C PRO A 709 14.88 -2.65 -61.01
N THR A 710 14.25 -3.72 -60.53
CA THR A 710 12.82 -4.03 -60.65
C THR A 710 12.06 -3.87 -59.32
N SER A 711 12.64 -3.19 -58.32
CA SER A 711 11.99 -2.94 -57.03
C SER A 711 11.22 -1.61 -57.02
N VAL A 712 10.03 -1.61 -56.43
CA VAL A 712 9.15 -0.46 -56.23
C VAL A 712 9.04 -0.16 -54.74
N GLU A 713 9.09 1.13 -54.37
CA GLU A 713 8.84 1.57 -53.01
C GLU A 713 7.37 1.95 -52.82
N LEU A 714 6.78 1.40 -51.77
CA LEU A 714 5.41 1.65 -51.39
C LEU A 714 5.37 2.34 -50.02
N ALA A 715 4.71 3.48 -50.01
CA ALA A 715 4.38 4.25 -48.83
C ALA A 715 3.13 3.64 -48.18
N THR A 716 3.29 2.96 -47.04
CA THR A 716 2.20 2.21 -46.41
C THR A 716 1.60 2.96 -45.23
N PHE A 717 0.30 2.76 -44.99
CA PHE A 717 -0.45 3.42 -43.93
C PHE A 717 -1.74 2.66 -43.61
N TYR A 718 -2.29 2.85 -42.41
CA TYR A 718 -3.62 2.33 -42.07
C TYR A 718 -4.70 3.37 -42.27
N LEU A 719 -5.83 2.88 -42.77
CA LEU A 719 -7.12 3.55 -42.67
C LEU A 719 -8.09 2.59 -41.99
N GLY A 720 -8.41 2.88 -40.74
CA GLY A 720 -9.12 1.96 -39.85
C GLY A 720 -8.35 0.67 -39.60
N LYS A 721 -8.94 -0.46 -40.01
CA LYS A 721 -8.34 -1.79 -39.90
C LYS A 721 -7.60 -2.21 -41.18
N LYS A 722 -7.71 -1.45 -42.26
CA LYS A 722 -7.12 -1.78 -43.57
C LYS A 722 -5.73 -1.19 -43.76
N LEU A 723 -4.79 -2.02 -44.20
CA LEU A 723 -3.45 -1.60 -44.62
C LEU A 723 -3.49 -1.19 -46.09
N LEU A 724 -3.20 0.07 -46.36
CA LEU A 724 -3.18 0.67 -47.69
C LEU A 724 -1.74 1.06 -48.07
N ALA A 725 -1.49 1.16 -49.36
CA ALA A 725 -0.20 1.54 -49.91
C ALA A 725 -0.35 2.48 -51.11
N VAL A 726 0.59 3.41 -51.26
CA VAL A 726 0.70 4.29 -52.43
C VAL A 726 2.14 4.26 -52.92
N SER A 727 2.36 4.40 -54.23
CA SER A 727 3.71 4.56 -54.77
C SER A 727 4.43 5.74 -54.11
N ALA A 728 5.58 5.50 -53.47
CA ALA A 728 6.33 6.52 -52.74
C ALA A 728 6.73 7.71 -53.64
N LYS A 729 6.85 7.49 -54.96
CA LYS A 729 7.13 8.53 -55.96
C LYS A 729 6.02 9.58 -56.05
N ASN A 730 4.78 9.20 -55.76
CA ASN A 730 3.60 10.06 -55.87
C ASN A 730 3.26 10.76 -54.55
N VAL A 731 3.91 10.39 -53.45
CA VAL A 731 3.68 11.01 -52.13
C VAL A 731 4.57 12.23 -52.00
N ILE A 732 4.01 13.40 -51.67
CA ILE A 732 4.80 14.61 -51.38
C ILE A 732 5.41 14.49 -49.99
N GLU A 733 4.55 14.46 -48.96
CA GLU A 733 4.89 14.28 -47.55
C GLU A 733 3.61 13.98 -46.75
N SER A 734 3.78 13.61 -45.48
CA SER A 734 2.71 13.55 -44.49
C SER A 734 2.81 14.73 -43.53
N ILE A 735 1.66 15.31 -43.20
CA ILE A 735 1.50 16.38 -42.22
C ILE A 735 0.52 15.97 -41.12
N GLY A 736 0.52 16.72 -40.01
CA GLY A 736 -0.38 16.46 -38.90
C GLY A 736 -1.80 16.95 -39.14
N ILE A 737 -2.77 16.29 -38.51
CA ILE A 737 -4.18 16.70 -38.60
C ILE A 737 -4.43 18.08 -37.98
N GLU A 738 -3.57 18.53 -37.05
CA GLU A 738 -3.61 19.88 -36.50
C GLU A 738 -3.46 21.02 -37.54
N GLU A 739 -2.92 20.72 -38.73
CA GLU A 739 -2.78 21.69 -39.83
C GLU A 739 -4.06 21.81 -40.69
N LEU A 740 -5.07 20.95 -40.45
CA LEU A 740 -6.34 20.98 -41.16
C LEU A 740 -7.17 22.20 -40.76
N GLN A 741 -7.50 23.03 -41.74
CA GLN A 741 -8.51 24.06 -41.60
C GLN A 741 -9.86 23.46 -42.02
N GLU A 742 -10.67 23.10 -41.02
CA GLU A 742 -12.00 22.53 -41.24
C GLU A 742 -12.90 23.52 -41.98
N SER A 743 -13.63 23.02 -42.98
CA SER A 743 -14.62 23.81 -43.70
C SER A 743 -15.90 23.96 -42.87
N ILE A 744 -16.57 25.12 -42.99
CA ILE A 744 -17.82 25.44 -42.30
C ILE A 744 -18.90 24.39 -42.64
N ASP A 745 -19.40 23.71 -41.59
CA ASP A 745 -20.67 22.97 -41.51
C ASP A 745 -21.03 22.07 -42.73
N MET A 746 -20.16 21.09 -43.04
CA MET A 746 -20.46 20.03 -44.03
C MET A 746 -20.79 18.70 -43.34
N ASP A 747 -21.73 17.94 -43.92
CA ASP A 747 -22.17 16.61 -43.46
C ASP A 747 -20.96 15.70 -43.12
N LYS A 748 -21.02 14.99 -41.99
CA LYS A 748 -20.00 14.01 -41.56
C LYS A 748 -19.73 12.94 -42.63
N LYS A 749 -20.67 12.70 -43.55
CA LYS A 749 -20.50 11.76 -44.67
C LYS A 749 -19.84 12.33 -45.91
N ASN A 750 -19.60 13.65 -45.99
CA ASN A 750 -18.92 14.23 -47.13
C ASN A 750 -17.45 13.80 -47.16
N HIS A 751 -16.96 13.40 -48.33
CA HIS A 751 -15.56 13.02 -48.53
C HIS A 751 -14.61 14.20 -48.33
N PHE A 752 -15.03 15.44 -48.62
CA PHE A 752 -14.23 16.64 -48.35
C PHE A 752 -14.32 17.06 -46.88
N LYS A 753 -13.17 17.23 -46.21
CA LYS A 753 -13.07 17.57 -44.78
C LYS A 753 -12.46 18.93 -44.47
N GLY A 754 -11.84 19.59 -45.46
CA GLY A 754 -11.22 20.89 -45.28
C GLY A 754 -10.01 21.07 -46.18
N MET A 755 -9.18 22.07 -45.86
CA MET A 755 -7.97 22.38 -46.62
C MET A 755 -6.76 22.53 -45.71
N VAL A 756 -5.57 22.33 -46.25
CA VAL A 756 -4.31 22.61 -45.56
C VAL A 756 -3.45 23.54 -46.40
N LEU A 757 -2.77 24.49 -45.76
CA LEU A 757 -1.81 25.37 -46.40
C LEU A 757 -0.42 24.72 -46.43
N HIS A 758 0.04 24.32 -47.61
CA HIS A 758 1.38 23.77 -47.82
C HIS A 758 2.14 24.60 -48.86
N LYS A 759 3.29 25.19 -48.47
CA LYS A 759 4.15 26.04 -49.32
C LYS A 759 3.35 27.12 -50.09
N ASP A 760 2.55 27.89 -49.35
CA ASP A 760 1.68 28.97 -49.85
C ASP A 760 0.56 28.51 -50.82
N LYS A 761 0.24 27.21 -50.84
CA LYS A 761 -0.87 26.64 -51.63
C LYS A 761 -1.86 25.92 -50.74
N LEU A 762 -3.16 26.09 -51.02
CA LEU A 762 -4.22 25.36 -50.34
C LEU A 762 -4.44 24.00 -51.02
N VAL A 763 -4.39 22.93 -50.23
CA VAL A 763 -4.61 21.55 -50.68
C VAL A 763 -5.89 21.00 -50.05
N SER A 764 -6.78 20.46 -50.88
CA SER A 764 -8.02 19.83 -50.43
C SER A 764 -7.77 18.50 -49.74
N VAL A 765 -8.40 18.29 -48.58
CA VAL A 765 -8.23 17.07 -47.76
C VAL A 765 -9.49 16.22 -47.80
N LEU A 766 -9.31 14.93 -48.06
CA LEU A 766 -10.36 13.95 -48.30
C LEU A 766 -10.33 12.80 -47.27
N ASP A 767 -11.52 12.34 -46.87
CA ASP A 767 -11.74 11.07 -46.17
C ASP A 767 -12.14 10.00 -47.20
N ILE A 768 -11.27 9.02 -47.42
CA ILE A 768 -11.44 7.99 -48.44
C ILE A 768 -12.06 6.68 -47.93
N ARG A 769 -12.52 6.62 -46.66
CA ARG A 769 -13.04 5.38 -46.04
C ARG A 769 -14.17 4.73 -46.86
N ASP A 770 -15.10 5.54 -47.35
CA ASP A 770 -16.20 5.08 -48.22
C ASP A 770 -15.69 4.40 -49.50
N PHE A 771 -14.64 4.95 -50.12
CA PHE A 771 -14.06 4.43 -51.37
C PHE A 771 -13.25 3.14 -51.21
N VAL A 772 -12.89 2.76 -49.98
CA VAL A 772 -12.20 1.50 -49.70
C VAL A 772 -13.10 0.51 -48.97
N ASN A 773 -14.42 0.75 -48.90
CA ASN A 773 -15.39 -0.05 -48.14
C ASN A 773 -15.00 -0.23 -46.67
N GLU A 774 -14.51 0.82 -46.02
CA GLU A 774 -14.28 0.85 -44.57
C GLU A 774 -15.39 1.68 -43.90
N GLU A 775 -15.95 1.20 -42.79
CA GLU A 775 -16.99 1.95 -42.07
C GLU A 775 -16.44 3.28 -41.54
N ILE A 776 -17.18 4.37 -41.74
CA ILE A 776 -16.87 5.68 -41.15
C ILE A 776 -17.23 5.63 -39.66
N THR A 777 -16.31 5.09 -38.86
CA THR A 777 -16.40 5.04 -37.39
C THR A 777 -15.84 6.33 -36.76
N ASN A 778 -16.06 6.52 -35.46
CA ASN A 778 -15.46 7.61 -34.65
C ASN A 778 -13.96 7.39 -34.36
N GLU A 779 -13.27 6.51 -35.10
CA GLU A 779 -11.83 6.32 -34.94
C GLU A 779 -11.06 7.61 -35.25
N LYS A 780 -10.04 7.89 -34.44
CA LYS A 780 -9.26 9.12 -34.51
C LYS A 780 -8.29 9.05 -35.71
N LEU A 781 -8.55 9.85 -36.74
CA LEU A 781 -7.61 10.10 -37.84
C LEU A 781 -6.53 11.07 -37.34
N THR A 782 -5.26 10.79 -37.61
CA THR A 782 -4.13 11.49 -36.97
C THR A 782 -3.18 12.17 -37.95
N ASN A 783 -3.18 11.74 -39.21
CA ASN A 783 -2.23 12.19 -40.23
C ASN A 783 -2.95 12.50 -41.55
N ILE A 784 -2.33 13.38 -42.33
CA ILE A 784 -2.77 13.74 -43.69
C ILE A 784 -1.62 13.42 -44.64
N ILE A 785 -1.83 12.54 -45.61
CA ILE A 785 -0.83 12.23 -46.64
C ILE A 785 -1.12 13.09 -47.87
N LEU A 786 -0.18 13.94 -48.26
CA LEU A 786 -0.25 14.71 -49.49
C LEU A 786 0.27 13.88 -50.66
N VAL A 787 -0.55 13.71 -51.69
CA VAL A 787 -0.22 12.94 -52.90
C VAL A 787 -0.44 13.77 -54.15
N GLU A 788 0.49 13.61 -55.09
CA GLU A 788 0.50 14.22 -56.41
C GLU A 788 0.14 13.15 -57.46
N TYR A 789 -0.85 13.43 -58.31
CA TYR A 789 -1.30 12.48 -59.33
C TYR A 789 -0.91 12.85 -60.77
N ASP A 790 -0.49 14.09 -61.02
CA ASP A 790 0.09 14.53 -62.30
C ASP A 790 1.37 15.36 -62.10
N LYS A 791 2.50 14.85 -62.63
CA LYS A 791 3.81 15.52 -62.57
C LYS A 791 3.91 16.78 -63.42
N ASN A 792 3.02 16.96 -64.39
CA ASN A 792 3.04 18.09 -65.31
C ASN A 792 2.15 19.25 -64.86
N ASN A 793 1.34 19.06 -63.80
CA ASN A 793 0.42 20.08 -63.28
C ASN A 793 0.46 20.14 -61.75
N ILE A 794 1.29 21.05 -61.22
CA ILE A 794 1.52 21.25 -59.78
C ILE A 794 0.25 21.74 -59.04
N GLU A 795 -0.82 22.08 -59.77
CA GLU A 795 -2.12 22.46 -59.19
C GLU A 795 -2.96 21.26 -58.70
N HIS A 796 -2.51 20.02 -58.92
CA HIS A 796 -3.29 18.80 -58.72
C HIS A 796 -2.73 17.92 -57.58
N CYS A 797 -2.72 18.49 -56.36
CA CYS A 797 -2.35 17.80 -55.12
C CYS A 797 -3.61 17.55 -54.28
N ILE A 798 -3.71 16.39 -53.64
CA ILE A 798 -4.79 16.07 -52.69
C ILE A 798 -4.20 15.56 -51.37
N GLY A 799 -4.87 15.86 -50.26
CA GLY A 799 -4.60 15.29 -48.96
C GLY A 799 -5.53 14.13 -48.66
N ILE A 800 -5.01 13.04 -48.13
CA ILE A 800 -5.79 11.87 -47.68
C ILE A 800 -5.68 11.76 -46.17
N LEU A 801 -6.81 11.72 -45.47
CA LEU A 801 -6.83 11.45 -44.04
C LEU A 801 -6.53 9.97 -43.76
N VAL A 802 -5.64 9.71 -42.81
CA VAL A 802 -5.24 8.35 -42.44
C VAL A 802 -5.18 8.16 -40.93
N SER A 803 -5.38 6.92 -40.48
CA SER A 803 -5.41 6.55 -39.06
C SER A 803 -4.00 6.50 -38.46
N SER A 804 -3.04 5.91 -39.19
CA SER A 804 -1.62 5.87 -38.77
C SER A 804 -0.71 5.63 -39.97
N LEU A 805 0.52 6.12 -39.90
CA LEU A 805 1.57 5.83 -40.88
C LEU A 805 2.23 4.48 -40.55
N GLU A 806 2.70 3.77 -41.58
CA GLU A 806 3.49 2.54 -41.47
C GLU A 806 4.80 2.69 -42.26
N THR A 807 5.61 1.63 -42.37
CA THR A 807 6.92 1.72 -43.06
C THR A 807 6.83 2.05 -44.56
N VAL A 808 7.93 2.58 -45.12
CA VAL A 808 8.11 2.63 -46.58
C VAL A 808 8.78 1.33 -47.00
N SER A 809 8.01 0.40 -47.58
CA SER A 809 8.45 -0.96 -47.89
C SER A 809 8.97 -1.07 -49.33
N VAL A 810 9.96 -1.93 -49.54
CA VAL A 810 10.52 -2.19 -50.88
C VAL A 810 10.00 -3.54 -51.35
N VAL A 811 9.24 -3.56 -52.44
CA VAL A 811 8.67 -4.78 -53.01
C VAL A 811 9.18 -4.98 -54.43
N GLU A 812 9.28 -6.23 -54.89
CA GLU A 812 9.55 -6.47 -56.30
C GLU A 812 8.29 -6.21 -57.14
N GLU A 813 8.43 -5.63 -58.32
CA GLU A 813 7.29 -5.34 -59.20
C GLU A 813 6.47 -6.61 -59.51
N LYS A 814 7.12 -7.78 -59.59
CA LYS A 814 6.48 -9.08 -59.80
C LYS A 814 5.57 -9.56 -58.64
N SER A 815 5.76 -9.04 -57.43
CA SER A 815 4.93 -9.42 -56.27
C SER A 815 3.66 -8.57 -56.14
N ILE A 816 3.52 -7.52 -56.97
CA ILE A 816 2.30 -6.71 -57.04
C ILE A 816 1.29 -7.43 -57.94
N GLN A 817 0.22 -7.93 -57.34
CA GLN A 817 -0.84 -8.63 -58.05
C GLN A 817 -1.95 -7.64 -58.42
N HIS A 818 -2.09 -7.33 -59.71
CA HIS A 818 -3.18 -6.48 -60.20
C HIS A 818 -4.53 -7.21 -60.12
N ILE A 819 -5.52 -6.54 -59.55
CA ILE A 819 -6.88 -7.06 -59.51
C ILE A 819 -7.55 -6.75 -60.85
N GLN A 820 -8.15 -7.75 -61.50
CA GLN A 820 -8.87 -7.52 -62.76
C GLN A 820 -10.11 -6.66 -62.51
N ASN A 821 -10.28 -5.60 -63.31
CA ASN A 821 -11.32 -4.57 -63.15
C ASN A 821 -12.76 -5.09 -63.10
N HIS A 822 -13.06 -6.33 -63.53
CA HIS A 822 -14.39 -6.91 -63.46
C HIS A 822 -14.72 -7.58 -62.10
N PHE A 823 -13.73 -7.82 -61.24
CA PHE A 823 -13.95 -8.32 -59.87
C PHE A 823 -14.18 -7.21 -58.85
N LEU A 824 -13.75 -5.98 -59.17
CA LEU A 824 -13.95 -4.79 -58.36
C LEU A 824 -15.22 -4.08 -58.84
N GLY A 825 -16.26 -4.02 -58.00
CA GLY A 825 -17.44 -3.20 -58.31
C GLY A 825 -17.06 -1.73 -58.54
N ALA A 826 -17.87 -1.00 -59.31
CA ALA A 826 -17.64 0.43 -59.58
C ALA A 826 -17.60 1.22 -58.26
N GLY A 827 -16.41 1.66 -57.83
CA GLY A 827 -16.25 2.52 -56.66
C GLY A 827 -15.01 2.29 -55.79
N THR A 828 -14.20 1.24 -56.01
CA THR A 828 -13.00 1.00 -55.19
C THR A 828 -11.74 1.62 -55.76
N LEU A 829 -10.98 2.36 -54.92
CA LEU A 829 -9.68 2.96 -55.28
C LEU A 829 -8.51 1.97 -55.34
N VAL A 830 -8.73 0.71 -54.98
CA VAL A 830 -7.70 -0.34 -54.95
C VAL A 830 -7.45 -0.87 -56.36
N GLU A 831 -6.19 -0.88 -56.78
CA GLU A 831 -5.76 -1.37 -58.10
C GLU A 831 -5.07 -2.73 -58.00
N SER A 832 -4.25 -2.91 -56.98
CA SER A 832 -3.45 -4.10 -56.79
C SER A 832 -3.28 -4.45 -55.32
N ILE A 833 -2.85 -5.68 -55.08
CA ILE A 833 -2.57 -6.21 -53.75
C ILE A 833 -1.12 -6.66 -53.73
N VAL A 834 -0.43 -6.39 -52.63
CA VAL A 834 0.95 -6.81 -52.44
C VAL A 834 1.13 -7.40 -51.05
N GLU A 835 1.89 -8.47 -50.97
CA GLU A 835 2.36 -9.01 -49.70
C GLU A 835 3.62 -8.26 -49.26
N ILE A 836 3.57 -7.65 -48.08
CA ILE A 836 4.68 -6.92 -47.47
C ILE A 836 5.36 -7.85 -46.47
N THR A 837 6.55 -8.31 -46.87
CA THR A 837 7.39 -9.23 -46.08
C THR A 837 8.42 -8.50 -45.21
N ASP A 838 8.56 -7.18 -45.35
CA ASP A 838 9.51 -6.36 -44.59
C ASP A 838 9.07 -6.09 -43.13
N LEU A 839 7.95 -6.69 -42.71
CA LEU A 839 7.35 -6.57 -41.38
C LEU A 839 7.62 -7.85 -40.56
N GLU A 840 7.61 -7.75 -39.22
CA GLU A 840 7.77 -8.93 -38.33
C GLU A 840 6.75 -10.06 -38.61
N VAL A 841 5.58 -9.68 -39.14
CA VAL A 841 4.55 -10.58 -39.66
C VAL A 841 4.20 -10.12 -41.06
N SER A 842 4.22 -11.02 -42.04
CA SER A 842 3.82 -10.71 -43.41
C SER A 842 2.37 -10.20 -43.44
N LYS A 843 2.16 -9.04 -44.07
CA LYS A 843 0.83 -8.41 -44.16
C LYS A 843 0.49 -8.08 -45.61
N VAL A 844 -0.79 -8.18 -45.94
CA VAL A 844 -1.30 -7.85 -47.26
C VAL A 844 -1.72 -6.38 -47.29
N ALA A 845 -1.12 -5.59 -48.18
CA ALA A 845 -1.45 -4.19 -48.40
C ALA A 845 -2.21 -4.01 -49.72
N MET A 846 -3.23 -3.13 -49.69
CA MET A 846 -4.00 -2.74 -50.87
C MET A 846 -3.39 -1.46 -51.47
N VAL A 847 -2.89 -1.55 -52.70
CA VAL A 847 -2.27 -0.42 -53.40
C VAL A 847 -3.34 0.42 -54.07
N LEU A 848 -3.34 1.71 -53.76
CA LEU A 848 -4.30 2.68 -54.29
C LEU A 848 -3.84 3.25 -55.63
N ASP A 849 -4.79 3.38 -56.56
CA ASP A 849 -4.63 4.16 -57.78
C ASP A 849 -5.11 5.60 -57.53
N ILE A 850 -4.14 6.51 -57.42
CA ILE A 850 -4.40 7.92 -57.11
C ILE A 850 -5.15 8.61 -58.26
N LYS A 851 -4.99 8.15 -59.52
CA LYS A 851 -5.68 8.76 -60.67
C LYS A 851 -7.18 8.47 -60.64
N LYS A 852 -7.57 7.30 -60.12
CA LYS A 852 -8.98 6.95 -59.91
C LYS A 852 -9.66 7.81 -58.83
N ILE A 853 -8.92 8.54 -57.99
CA ILE A 853 -9.52 9.43 -57.00
C ILE A 853 -10.25 10.58 -57.70
N ASP A 854 -9.60 11.23 -58.66
CA ASP A 854 -10.21 12.32 -59.43
C ASP A 854 -11.37 11.83 -60.30
N GLU A 855 -11.22 10.68 -60.96
CA GLU A 855 -12.29 10.08 -61.77
C GLU A 855 -13.54 9.69 -60.96
N ASN A 856 -13.37 9.23 -59.71
CA ASN A 856 -14.50 8.84 -58.86
C ASN A 856 -15.14 10.05 -58.15
N LEU A 857 -14.38 11.12 -57.89
CA LEU A 857 -14.92 12.39 -57.38
C LEU A 857 -15.76 13.12 -58.45
N THR A 858 -15.33 13.09 -59.72
CA THR A 858 -16.06 13.72 -60.84
C THR A 858 -17.26 12.91 -61.35
N LYS A 859 -17.25 11.57 -61.23
CA LYS A 859 -18.37 10.71 -61.69
C LYS A 859 -19.59 10.63 -60.76
N ARG A 860 -19.48 11.08 -59.51
CA ARG A 860 -20.56 11.02 -58.49
C ARG A 860 -21.35 12.34 -58.32
N VAL A 861 -21.03 13.38 -59.10
CA VAL A 861 -21.81 14.65 -59.13
C VAL A 861 -23.08 14.49 -59.94
#